data_AF-A0A7Y3DNG8-F1
#
_entry.id   AF-A0A7Y3DNG8-F1
#
_cell.length_a   1.000
_cell.length_b   1.000
_cell.length_c   1.000
_cell.angle_alpha   90.00
_cell.angle_beta   90.00
_cell.angle_gamma   90.00
#
_symmetry.space_group_name_H-M   'P 1'
#
loop_
_entity.id
_entity.type
_entity.pdbx_description
1 polymer ?
#
loop_
_entity_poly.entity_id
_entity_poly.type
_entity_poly.pdbx_seq_one_letter_code
_entity_poly.pdbx_strand_id
1 'polypeptide(L)'
;MSITYEKRLGQFEKGNLVTNPSFENGRILTDASGSTFALRGWGKVGQNVTWVEQASGPDAINEVNTGRYAVKIVRKKADEFDEAEGIISKFIPVIPGNYYFTYNIRLKNILNNKYRLGVQLYDAVVVKVLFFDQDKNPIEPGYINPVSGTLIDNSDKGYSFSNYWRIDDFPWGSVRARSYNYPFSEGDLPERTRYVRLFLGLKGTGTMWLDDVDYRFSKWNFTTLERFKPYFDKQLTLAERIIPTPKRFQKVSDVTYYDSRRPNLPLPVIVLPPNPAPAERTAAQILQKKIRAVLDKVTHAQKDKEIKIQVLENDLNFNDIFNAKLVFSIGKSEAYQKVQPDLPLQSIRNKQQGYIIQAQKVGNAHIVFLIGETSLANYYAATTAIQLFENDECVYHNATIVDYPDFLERSFAFSNWKNEKKLQTDLQALERMSLYKMNKVYFGYNRAKKNWYQMDALYLKGVKEAGKVCRQRGGMSLAVMVNPYSHFPFEASVDKLSDQTRNIWTHSSPESFRLLKEVYKTGLDAGADTVMLLSDDFVPHRGNNPQNYSLYTAEDTTRFINLQNAQAHIINNLKIWIDNHYPGIRIEFCPPWYTNEHIDRSEGQAERYFLELSAQIPRDVAIIWTGPTIRSLSVDMADLFRYRSLIGRWPMIWDNTLYARNLETKRYGGYTTYYPDKVRMCNLFEPYDTYRPNEFQDYNHGRRMYTNLNVHSEVNRLKYATVADYEWNTDAYNPELALWKVLCSKYGPAGAKALLHYNDAYYGVYEMCLRMEIEGVNDEYIKKGKVYLAHLDNSLRSISKTLHPQKRLLGELVKLRDRQKRRIEKLSRGSSIANYD
;
A
#
# COMPACT_ATOMS: atom_id res chain seq x y z
N MET A 1 -4.96 28.12 4.96
CA MET A 1 -4.70 27.67 6.34
C MET A 1 -4.54 28.88 7.25
N SER A 2 -5.43 29.07 8.23
CA SER A 2 -5.47 30.24 9.13
C SER A 2 -4.52 30.13 10.33
N ILE A 3 -4.10 28.91 10.70
CA ILE A 3 -3.17 28.65 11.80
C ILE A 3 -1.73 28.57 11.25
N THR A 4 -0.80 29.28 11.90
CA THR A 4 0.61 29.32 11.49
C THR A 4 1.27 27.94 11.54
N TYR A 5 2.33 27.75 10.77
CA TYR A 5 3.07 26.49 10.71
C TYR A 5 3.62 26.10 12.10
N GLU A 6 4.14 27.06 12.85
CA GLU A 6 4.76 26.85 14.15
C GLU A 6 3.75 26.34 15.18
N LYS A 7 2.53 26.93 15.19
CA LYS A 7 1.44 26.46 16.06
C LYS A 7 0.95 25.05 15.68
N ARG A 8 0.82 24.76 14.38
CA ARG A 8 0.45 23.41 13.91
C ARG A 8 1.52 22.38 14.25
N LEU A 9 2.79 22.73 14.06
CA LEU A 9 3.93 21.88 14.39
C LEU A 9 3.99 21.60 15.89
N GLY A 10 3.89 22.65 16.73
CA GLY A 10 3.88 22.48 18.18
C GLY A 10 2.70 21.65 18.70
N GLN A 11 1.57 21.59 17.97
CA GLN A 11 0.49 20.67 18.29
C GLN A 11 0.77 19.23 17.83
N PHE A 12 1.38 19.06 16.65
CA PHE A 12 1.79 17.76 16.12
C PHE A 12 2.82 17.06 17.02
N GLU A 13 3.81 17.80 17.50
CA GLU A 13 4.90 17.30 18.34
C GLU A 13 4.46 16.86 19.74
N LYS A 14 3.26 17.25 20.20
CA LYS A 14 2.70 16.74 21.46
C LYS A 14 2.38 15.24 21.42
N GLY A 15 2.28 14.64 20.23
CA GLY A 15 1.94 13.22 20.10
C GLY A 15 0.53 12.90 20.61
N ASN A 16 0.39 11.82 21.37
CA ASN A 16 -0.89 11.43 21.96
C ASN A 16 -1.34 12.44 23.03
N LEU A 17 -2.51 13.04 22.84
CA LEU A 17 -3.08 14.06 23.73
C LEU A 17 -3.89 13.43 24.88
N VAL A 18 -4.12 12.12 24.84
CA VAL A 18 -4.89 11.40 25.84
C VAL A 18 -4.05 11.23 27.11
N THR A 19 -4.63 11.61 28.26
CA THR A 19 -4.03 11.31 29.56
C THR A 19 -4.33 9.86 29.94
N ASN A 20 -3.33 9.12 30.43
CA ASN A 20 -3.47 7.73 30.86
C ASN A 20 -4.09 6.81 29.79
N PRO A 21 -3.47 6.73 28.58
CA PRO A 21 -4.06 6.08 27.42
C PRO A 21 -4.27 4.57 27.56
N SER A 22 -3.39 3.89 28.32
CA SER A 22 -3.47 2.44 28.62
C SER A 22 -3.98 2.17 30.04
N PHE A 23 -4.68 3.13 30.65
CA PHE A 23 -5.36 2.97 31.94
C PHE A 23 -4.51 2.54 33.16
N GLU A 24 -3.18 2.61 33.06
CA GLU A 24 -2.25 2.18 34.11
C GLU A 24 -2.31 2.99 35.42
N ASN A 25 -2.77 4.24 35.37
CA ASN A 25 -2.82 5.13 36.53
C ASN A 25 -4.25 5.27 37.08
N GLY A 26 -4.58 4.47 38.09
CA GLY A 26 -5.85 4.52 38.80
C GLY A 26 -5.73 4.15 40.27
N ARG A 27 -6.86 4.14 40.96
CA ARG A 27 -6.99 3.62 42.33
C ARG A 27 -8.35 2.96 42.51
N ILE A 28 -8.36 1.85 43.25
CA ILE A 28 -9.59 1.24 43.75
C ILE A 28 -10.09 2.09 44.91
N LEU A 29 -11.39 2.37 44.91
CA LEU A 29 -12.10 3.06 45.96
C LEU A 29 -13.07 2.04 46.56
N THR A 30 -12.89 1.70 47.82
CA THR A 30 -13.80 0.80 48.53
C THR A 30 -14.84 1.64 49.25
N ASP A 31 -16.13 1.44 48.97
CA ASP A 31 -17.23 2.05 49.70
C ASP A 31 -18.24 1.00 50.20
N ALA A 32 -19.26 1.44 50.94
CA ALA A 32 -20.28 0.58 51.53
C ALA A 32 -21.15 -0.18 50.50
N SER A 33 -21.06 0.16 49.21
CA SER A 33 -21.79 -0.46 48.10
C SER A 33 -20.93 -1.40 47.23
N GLY A 34 -19.61 -1.47 47.47
CA GLY A 34 -18.67 -2.33 46.77
C GLY A 34 -17.33 -1.65 46.44
N SER A 35 -16.49 -2.31 45.66
CA SER A 35 -15.27 -1.69 45.10
C SER A 35 -15.60 -0.97 43.79
N THR A 36 -15.33 0.33 43.73
CA THR A 36 -15.33 1.15 42.51
C THR A 36 -13.89 1.60 42.18
N PHE A 37 -13.69 2.35 41.10
CA PHE A 37 -12.35 2.81 40.71
C PHE A 37 -12.36 4.24 40.19
N ALA A 38 -11.21 4.90 40.30
CA ALA A 38 -10.96 6.20 39.68
C ALA A 38 -9.73 6.12 38.79
N LEU A 39 -9.85 6.57 37.53
CA LEU A 39 -8.76 6.64 36.57
C LEU A 39 -8.30 8.09 36.38
N ARG A 40 -6.99 8.31 36.36
CA ARG A 40 -6.46 9.64 36.08
C ARG A 40 -6.86 10.07 34.67
N GLY A 41 -7.60 11.18 34.56
CA GLY A 41 -7.99 11.76 33.28
C GLY A 41 -9.27 11.18 32.65
N TRP A 42 -9.91 10.22 33.31
CA TRP A 42 -11.12 9.54 32.82
C TRP A 42 -12.21 9.48 33.89
N GLY A 43 -13.48 9.55 33.46
CA GLY A 43 -14.66 9.33 34.28
C GLY A 43 -15.38 8.04 33.87
N LYS A 44 -15.93 7.33 34.85
CA LYS A 44 -16.82 6.17 34.64
C LYS A 44 -18.25 6.67 34.35
N VAL A 45 -18.89 6.08 33.35
CA VAL A 45 -20.29 6.32 32.98
C VAL A 45 -21.03 4.99 33.02
N GLY A 46 -22.02 4.85 33.90
CA GLY A 46 -22.73 3.58 34.12
C GLY A 46 -22.13 2.72 35.25
N GLN A 47 -22.76 1.58 35.52
CA GLN A 47 -22.42 0.68 36.63
C GLN A 47 -21.59 -0.54 36.15
N ASN A 48 -21.77 -0.97 34.90
CA ASN A 48 -21.22 -2.20 34.29
C ASN A 48 -19.77 -2.07 33.80
N VAL A 49 -19.05 -1.07 34.29
CA VAL A 49 -17.65 -0.77 33.91
C VAL A 49 -16.73 -1.17 35.07
N THR A 50 -15.70 -1.95 34.77
CA THR A 50 -14.66 -2.41 35.71
C THR A 50 -13.26 -2.09 35.17
N TRP A 51 -12.31 -1.96 36.11
CA TRP A 51 -10.89 -1.81 35.83
C TRP A 51 -10.22 -3.14 36.19
N VAL A 52 -9.70 -3.84 35.18
CA VAL A 52 -9.18 -5.20 35.32
C VAL A 52 -7.67 -5.18 35.39
N GLU A 53 -7.10 -6.00 36.26
CA GLU A 53 -5.65 -6.16 36.43
C GLU A 53 -5.22 -7.52 35.89
N GLN A 54 -4.17 -7.56 35.09
CA GLN A 54 -3.66 -8.78 34.45
C GLN A 54 -3.34 -9.89 35.47
N ALA A 55 -2.85 -9.53 36.65
CA ALA A 55 -2.44 -10.47 37.70
C ALA A 55 -3.60 -11.00 38.57
N SER A 56 -4.84 -10.52 38.36
CA SER A 56 -5.98 -10.85 39.23
C SER A 56 -6.54 -12.28 39.03
N GLY A 57 -6.02 -13.05 38.06
CA GLY A 57 -6.31 -14.47 37.89
C GLY A 57 -5.90 -15.02 36.51
N PRO A 58 -5.97 -16.34 36.28
CA PRO A 58 -5.57 -16.97 35.02
C PRO A 58 -6.34 -16.46 33.80
N ASP A 59 -7.63 -16.13 33.98
CA ASP A 59 -8.48 -15.61 32.90
C ASP A 59 -8.15 -14.14 32.56
N ALA A 60 -7.63 -13.38 33.52
CA ALA A 60 -7.36 -11.94 33.38
C ALA A 60 -6.14 -11.64 32.48
N ILE A 61 -5.25 -12.61 32.27
CA ILE A 61 -4.06 -12.42 31.43
C ILE A 61 -4.43 -12.05 29.98
N ASN A 62 -5.57 -12.53 29.50
CA ASN A 62 -6.08 -12.27 28.15
C ASN A 62 -7.01 -11.03 28.09
N GLU A 63 -7.32 -10.42 29.24
CA GLU A 63 -8.23 -9.27 29.36
C GLU A 63 -7.52 -7.92 29.31
N VAL A 64 -6.19 -7.91 29.23
CA VAL A 64 -5.34 -6.72 29.10
C VAL A 64 -4.57 -6.83 27.79
N ASN A 65 -4.47 -5.74 27.02
CA ASN A 65 -3.75 -5.73 25.74
C ASN A 65 -2.27 -5.46 25.96
N THR A 66 -1.95 -4.36 26.64
CA THR A 66 -0.57 -4.02 27.03
C THR A 66 -0.51 -3.58 28.49
N GLY A 67 0.68 -3.64 29.09
CA GLY A 67 0.84 -3.23 30.47
C GLY A 67 0.18 -4.20 31.46
N ARG A 68 -0.47 -3.65 32.49
CA ARG A 68 -1.04 -4.39 33.62
C ARG A 68 -2.53 -4.21 33.75
N TYR A 69 -3.12 -3.16 33.18
CA TYR A 69 -4.53 -2.86 33.37
C TYR A 69 -5.26 -2.56 32.06
N ALA A 70 -6.55 -2.85 32.04
CA ALA A 70 -7.47 -2.45 30.98
C ALA A 70 -8.84 -2.07 31.54
N VAL A 71 -9.67 -1.43 30.71
CA VAL A 71 -11.07 -1.19 31.04
C VAL A 71 -11.93 -2.28 30.44
N LYS A 72 -12.85 -2.84 31.23
CA LYS A 72 -13.81 -3.87 30.82
C LYS A 72 -15.24 -3.39 31.06
N ILE A 73 -16.12 -3.65 30.10
CA ILE A 73 -17.54 -3.32 30.16
C ILE A 73 -18.32 -4.60 29.90
N VAL A 74 -19.20 -5.01 30.83
CA VAL A 74 -19.98 -6.25 30.72
C VAL A 74 -21.46 -5.93 30.82
N ARG A 75 -22.19 -6.02 29.71
CA ARG A 75 -23.64 -5.82 29.68
C ARG A 75 -24.35 -7.14 29.41
N LYS A 76 -24.90 -7.75 30.46
CA LYS A 76 -25.66 -9.02 30.35
C LYS A 76 -27.04 -8.81 29.73
N LYS A 77 -27.63 -7.62 29.95
CA LYS A 77 -28.91 -7.18 29.41
C LYS A 77 -28.75 -5.76 28.90
N ALA A 78 -29.50 -5.40 27.88
CA ALA A 78 -29.57 -4.05 27.35
C ALA A 78 -30.99 -3.83 26.81
N ASP A 79 -31.65 -2.79 27.29
CA ASP A 79 -32.98 -2.39 26.84
C ASP A 79 -32.87 -1.42 25.65
N GLU A 80 -33.95 -1.28 24.89
CA GLU A 80 -33.95 -0.46 23.66
C GLU A 80 -33.72 1.04 23.93
N PHE A 81 -34.04 1.50 25.14
CA PHE A 81 -33.89 2.87 25.62
C PHE A 81 -32.64 3.08 26.48
N ASP A 82 -31.84 2.03 26.70
CA ASP A 82 -30.64 2.17 27.50
C ASP A 82 -29.63 3.12 26.83
N GLU A 83 -28.99 3.94 27.65
CA GLU A 83 -27.82 4.70 27.25
C GLU A 83 -26.56 3.84 27.30
N ALA A 84 -25.53 4.27 26.58
CA ALA A 84 -24.24 3.59 26.56
C ALA A 84 -23.52 3.73 27.91
N GLU A 85 -22.89 2.64 28.38
CA GLU A 85 -22.03 2.63 29.56
C GLU A 85 -20.57 2.50 29.13
N GLY A 86 -19.65 3.15 29.84
CA GLY A 86 -18.23 3.12 29.49
C GLY A 86 -17.40 4.18 30.20
N ILE A 87 -16.43 4.73 29.48
CA ILE A 87 -15.49 5.73 29.99
C ILE A 87 -15.51 7.00 29.15
N ILE A 88 -15.32 8.14 29.81
CA ILE A 88 -15.24 9.44 29.16
C ILE A 88 -14.00 10.22 29.60
N SER A 89 -13.27 10.80 28.67
CA SER A 89 -12.09 11.59 29.00
C SER A 89 -12.48 12.91 29.70
N LYS A 90 -11.52 13.50 30.42
CA LYS A 90 -11.53 14.94 30.71
C LYS A 90 -11.42 15.74 29.40
N PHE A 91 -11.63 17.05 29.47
CA PHE A 91 -11.44 17.94 28.32
C PHE A 91 -9.99 17.89 27.83
N ILE A 92 -9.81 17.60 26.55
CA ILE A 92 -8.52 17.57 25.86
C ILE A 92 -8.42 18.86 25.02
N PRO A 93 -7.44 19.73 25.27
CA PRO A 93 -7.26 20.94 24.49
C PRO A 93 -6.79 20.62 23.06
N VAL A 94 -7.43 21.26 22.08
CA VAL A 94 -7.18 21.08 20.65
C VAL A 94 -7.14 22.42 19.92
N ILE A 95 -6.65 22.39 18.68
CA ILE A 95 -6.80 23.49 17.71
C ILE A 95 -7.59 22.96 16.51
N PRO A 96 -8.23 23.82 15.71
CA PRO A 96 -8.89 23.40 14.47
C PRO A 96 -7.93 22.64 13.54
N GLY A 97 -8.41 21.53 12.97
CA GLY A 97 -7.65 20.70 12.05
C GLY A 97 -8.11 19.25 12.03
N ASN A 98 -7.28 18.40 11.42
CA ASN A 98 -7.49 16.97 11.29
C ASN A 98 -6.78 16.19 12.41
N TYR A 99 -7.44 15.19 12.99
CA TYR A 99 -6.90 14.36 14.07
C TYR A 99 -7.00 12.87 13.73
N TYR A 100 -6.02 12.09 14.20
CA TYR A 100 -6.13 10.64 14.23
C TYR A 100 -6.68 10.19 15.58
N PHE A 101 -7.57 9.20 15.54
CA PHE A 101 -8.14 8.56 16.71
C PHE A 101 -8.08 7.04 16.52
N THR A 102 -7.29 6.35 17.33
CA THR A 102 -7.19 4.89 17.35
C THR A 102 -7.29 4.38 18.78
N TYR A 103 -7.69 3.11 18.93
CA TYR A 103 -7.76 2.44 20.22
C TYR A 103 -7.60 0.93 20.01
N ASN A 104 -7.12 0.22 21.03
CA ASN A 104 -7.18 -1.24 21.05
C ASN A 104 -8.49 -1.67 21.70
N ILE A 105 -9.14 -2.67 21.10
CA ILE A 105 -10.41 -3.20 21.56
C ILE A 105 -10.44 -4.72 21.42
N ARG A 106 -11.11 -5.37 22.37
CA ARG A 106 -11.55 -6.76 22.28
C ARG A 106 -13.05 -6.80 22.49
N LEU A 107 -13.77 -7.64 21.75
CA LEU A 107 -15.22 -7.78 21.84
C LEU A 107 -15.61 -9.24 21.96
N LYS A 108 -16.64 -9.54 22.75
CA LYS A 108 -17.19 -10.89 22.88
C LYS A 108 -18.71 -10.85 23.04
N ASN A 109 -19.40 -11.65 22.23
CA ASN A 109 -20.86 -11.80 22.23
C ASN A 109 -21.62 -10.47 22.14
N ILE A 110 -21.22 -9.60 21.21
CA ILE A 110 -21.87 -8.31 21.01
C ILE A 110 -23.14 -8.46 20.18
N LEU A 111 -24.25 -7.96 20.72
CA LEU A 111 -25.53 -7.85 20.04
C LEU A 111 -26.07 -6.42 20.19
N ASN A 112 -26.84 -5.99 19.18
CA ASN A 112 -27.58 -4.72 19.26
C ASN A 112 -28.61 -4.78 20.40
N ASN A 113 -28.82 -3.69 21.13
CA ASN A 113 -29.86 -3.62 22.17
C ASN A 113 -31.29 -3.72 21.59
N LYS A 114 -31.45 -3.55 20.28
CA LYS A 114 -32.67 -3.75 19.48
C LYS A 114 -32.62 -5.02 18.63
N TYR A 115 -31.79 -6.01 18.96
CA TYR A 115 -31.56 -7.22 18.13
C TYR A 115 -32.86 -7.95 17.73
N ARG A 116 -33.93 -7.88 18.54
CA ARG A 116 -35.25 -8.46 18.22
C ARG A 116 -35.88 -7.91 16.93
N LEU A 117 -35.44 -6.72 16.48
CA LEU A 117 -35.91 -6.08 15.24
C LEU A 117 -35.14 -6.56 14.00
N GLY A 118 -34.18 -7.48 14.14
CA GLY A 118 -33.37 -7.95 13.02
C GLY A 118 -32.48 -6.85 12.44
N VAL A 119 -31.82 -6.09 13.31
CA VAL A 119 -30.94 -4.97 12.95
C VAL A 119 -29.46 -5.33 13.15
N GLN A 120 -28.59 -4.68 12.37
CA GLN A 120 -27.14 -4.71 12.56
C GLN A 120 -26.74 -3.98 13.86
N LEU A 121 -25.45 -4.01 14.22
CA LEU A 121 -24.94 -3.46 15.46
C LEU A 121 -25.15 -1.95 15.59
N TYR A 122 -25.13 -1.17 14.50
CA TYR A 122 -25.32 0.27 14.52
C TYR A 122 -24.51 0.97 15.63
N ASP A 123 -25.18 1.40 16.71
CA ASP A 123 -24.64 2.09 17.88
C ASP A 123 -24.44 1.16 19.10
N ALA A 124 -24.37 -0.16 18.92
CA ALA A 124 -24.13 -1.12 20.00
C ALA A 124 -22.76 -0.90 20.65
N VAL A 125 -21.72 -0.67 19.83
CA VAL A 125 -20.38 -0.24 20.25
C VAL A 125 -20.30 1.26 19.99
N VAL A 126 -20.20 2.05 21.06
CA VAL A 126 -20.28 3.51 20.98
C VAL A 126 -18.90 4.11 21.18
N VAL A 127 -18.42 4.82 20.17
CA VAL A 127 -17.18 5.58 20.23
C VAL A 127 -17.50 6.99 19.76
N LYS A 128 -17.21 8.01 20.57
CA LYS A 128 -17.51 9.40 20.23
C LYS A 128 -16.36 10.36 20.47
N VAL A 129 -16.28 11.39 19.62
CA VAL A 129 -15.51 12.62 19.85
C VAL A 129 -16.50 13.76 20.01
N LEU A 130 -16.68 14.21 21.25
CA LEU A 130 -17.56 15.33 21.58
C LEU A 130 -16.80 16.65 21.44
N PHE A 131 -17.38 17.63 20.73
CA PHE A 131 -16.74 18.90 20.39
C PHE A 131 -17.20 20.03 21.32
N PHE A 132 -16.26 20.88 21.75
CA PHE A 132 -16.55 22.01 22.62
C PHE A 132 -15.76 23.26 22.21
N ASP A 133 -16.38 24.43 22.42
CA ASP A 133 -15.75 25.74 22.18
C ASP A 133 -14.76 26.13 23.30
N GLN A 134 -14.23 27.37 23.25
CA GLN A 134 -13.29 27.88 24.24
C GLN A 134 -13.86 27.95 25.67
N ASP A 135 -15.18 28.14 25.78
CA ASP A 135 -15.93 28.27 27.03
C ASP A 135 -16.48 26.91 27.50
N LYS A 136 -16.13 25.83 26.78
CA LYS A 136 -16.55 24.44 26.99
C LYS A 136 -18.04 24.21 26.76
N ASN A 137 -18.70 25.04 25.96
CA ASN A 137 -20.04 24.76 25.48
C ASN A 137 -19.99 23.73 24.34
N PRO A 138 -20.95 22.78 24.27
CA PRO A 138 -21.02 21.82 23.19
C PRO A 138 -21.15 22.49 21.81
N ILE A 139 -20.49 21.91 20.81
CA ILE A 139 -20.62 22.30 19.39
C ILE A 139 -21.37 21.19 18.64
N GLU A 140 -22.29 21.60 17.78
CA GLU A 140 -23.06 20.68 16.94
C GLU A 140 -22.14 19.87 16.00
N PRO A 141 -22.23 18.52 16.02
CA PRO A 141 -21.34 17.68 15.24
C PRO A 141 -21.78 17.43 13.79
N GLY A 142 -22.96 17.93 13.39
CA GLY A 142 -23.50 17.76 12.05
C GLY A 142 -22.52 18.21 10.95
N TYR A 143 -22.28 17.32 9.99
CA TYR A 143 -21.36 17.57 8.88
C TYR A 143 -21.98 17.07 7.56
N ILE A 144 -21.94 17.87 6.50
CA ILE A 144 -22.42 17.43 5.19
C ILE A 144 -21.30 16.62 4.53
N ASN A 145 -21.54 15.34 4.27
CA ASN A 145 -20.65 14.55 3.45
C ASN A 145 -20.70 15.09 2.00
N PRO A 146 -19.62 15.69 1.47
CA PRO A 146 -19.67 16.36 0.18
C PRO A 146 -19.72 15.39 -1.01
N VAL A 147 -19.53 14.09 -0.76
CA VAL A 147 -19.56 13.05 -1.79
C VAL A 147 -21.00 12.57 -2.00
N SER A 148 -21.73 12.32 -0.93
CA SER A 148 -23.13 11.85 -0.98
C SER A 148 -24.17 12.95 -0.83
N GLY A 149 -23.78 14.13 -0.32
CA GLY A 149 -24.71 15.22 0.04
C GLY A 149 -25.49 14.96 1.33
N THR A 150 -25.20 13.88 2.05
CA THR A 150 -25.95 13.48 3.26
C THR A 150 -25.36 14.11 4.51
N LEU A 151 -26.22 14.51 5.46
CA LEU A 151 -25.80 14.92 6.79
C LEU A 151 -25.32 13.69 7.58
N ILE A 152 -24.17 13.80 8.24
CA ILE A 152 -23.62 12.77 9.13
C ILE A 152 -23.30 13.39 10.50
N ASP A 153 -23.39 12.58 11.55
CA ASP A 153 -22.89 12.93 12.87
C ASP A 153 -21.38 12.66 12.92
N ASN A 154 -20.57 13.72 12.79
CA ASN A 154 -19.11 13.60 12.82
C ASN A 154 -18.58 13.34 14.26
N SER A 155 -19.42 13.36 15.29
CA SER A 155 -19.02 12.93 16.64
C SER A 155 -19.01 11.42 16.75
N ASP A 156 -19.84 10.69 16.01
CA ASP A 156 -19.90 9.23 16.05
C ASP A 156 -18.72 8.62 15.30
N LYS A 157 -17.93 7.81 16.00
CA LYS A 157 -16.74 7.14 15.49
C LYS A 157 -16.85 5.61 15.52
N GLY A 158 -18.05 5.07 15.70
CA GLY A 158 -18.34 3.64 15.80
C GLY A 158 -18.41 2.88 14.46
N TYR A 159 -18.25 3.56 13.32
CA TYR A 159 -18.55 3.02 11.98
C TYR A 159 -17.90 1.65 11.69
N SER A 160 -16.68 1.42 12.19
CA SER A 160 -15.95 0.14 11.98
C SER A 160 -16.72 -1.10 12.48
N PHE A 161 -17.67 -0.95 13.40
CA PHE A 161 -18.47 -2.05 13.94
C PHE A 161 -19.95 -1.99 13.57
N SER A 162 -20.45 -0.87 13.04
CA SER A 162 -21.89 -0.62 12.86
C SER A 162 -22.58 -1.63 11.94
N ASN A 163 -21.89 -2.10 10.89
CA ASN A 163 -22.49 -2.94 9.85
C ASN A 163 -22.32 -4.46 10.11
N TYR A 164 -21.94 -4.86 11.33
CA TYR A 164 -21.98 -6.26 11.74
C TYR A 164 -23.39 -6.67 12.14
N TRP A 165 -23.79 -7.91 11.86
CA TRP A 165 -25.02 -8.47 12.43
C TRP A 165 -24.87 -8.83 13.90
N ARG A 166 -23.72 -9.42 14.24
CA ARG A 166 -23.27 -9.75 15.60
C ARG A 166 -21.75 -9.91 15.59
N ILE A 167 -21.13 -9.83 16.76
CA ILE A 167 -19.71 -10.16 16.93
C ILE A 167 -19.60 -11.23 18.03
N ASP A 168 -19.33 -12.47 17.64
CA ASP A 168 -19.20 -13.58 18.58
C ASP A 168 -17.89 -13.46 19.39
N ASP A 169 -16.77 -13.24 18.69
CA ASP A 169 -15.47 -12.98 19.29
C ASP A 169 -14.64 -12.11 18.33
N PHE A 170 -14.10 -11.00 18.83
CA PHE A 170 -13.11 -10.17 18.16
C PHE A 170 -11.90 -10.10 19.10
N PRO A 171 -10.75 -10.69 18.72
CA PRO A 171 -9.56 -10.64 19.55
C PRO A 171 -9.06 -9.20 19.70
N TRP A 172 -8.09 -8.97 20.59
CA TRP A 172 -7.43 -7.68 20.67
C TRP A 172 -6.95 -7.22 19.29
N GLY A 173 -7.36 -6.03 18.90
CA GLY A 173 -6.97 -5.44 17.63
C GLY A 173 -7.03 -3.92 17.67
N SER A 174 -6.11 -3.30 16.95
CA SER A 174 -6.08 -1.85 16.78
C SER A 174 -7.12 -1.42 15.75
N VAL A 175 -7.99 -0.51 16.15
CA VAL A 175 -9.11 -0.01 15.35
C VAL A 175 -9.00 1.50 15.20
N ARG A 176 -9.34 2.00 14.02
CA ARG A 176 -9.42 3.43 13.76
C ARG A 176 -10.85 3.90 14.00
N ALA A 177 -11.00 4.85 14.92
CA ALA A 177 -12.27 5.51 15.16
C ALA A 177 -12.59 6.39 13.94
N ARG A 178 -13.74 6.16 13.30
CA ARG A 178 -14.15 6.91 12.10
C ARG A 178 -15.67 7.01 12.01
N SER A 179 -16.15 8.12 11.47
CA SER A 179 -17.57 8.34 11.14
C SER A 179 -17.92 7.75 9.78
N TYR A 180 -16.94 7.71 8.87
CA TYR A 180 -17.16 7.21 7.52
C TYR A 180 -15.84 6.77 6.87
N ASN A 181 -15.96 6.08 5.72
CA ASN A 181 -14.82 5.67 4.92
C ASN A 181 -14.38 6.74 3.90
N TYR A 182 -13.15 6.60 3.41
CA TYR A 182 -12.69 7.37 2.25
C TYR A 182 -13.69 7.22 1.09
N PRO A 183 -14.06 8.29 0.34
CA PRO A 183 -13.45 9.62 0.27
C PRO A 183 -13.96 10.67 1.27
N PHE A 184 -14.62 10.28 2.37
CA PHE A 184 -14.87 11.22 3.46
C PHE A 184 -13.56 11.64 4.14
N SER A 185 -13.49 12.91 4.53
CA SER A 185 -12.33 13.50 5.19
C SER A 185 -12.38 13.25 6.70
N GLU A 186 -12.04 12.01 7.10
CA GLU A 186 -12.12 11.58 8.49
C GLU A 186 -11.16 12.35 9.41
N GLY A 187 -11.65 12.75 10.58
CA GLY A 187 -10.88 13.38 11.65
C GLY A 187 -10.90 14.90 11.66
N ASP A 188 -11.60 15.57 10.74
CA ASP A 188 -11.73 17.03 10.75
C ASP A 188 -12.64 17.51 11.88
N LEU A 189 -12.14 18.47 12.66
CA LEU A 189 -12.91 19.11 13.72
C LEU A 189 -13.73 20.29 13.21
N PRO A 190 -14.92 20.56 13.79
CA PRO A 190 -15.62 21.82 13.56
C PRO A 190 -14.73 23.03 13.89
N GLU A 191 -14.83 24.11 13.11
CA GLU A 191 -13.90 25.25 13.15
C GLU A 191 -13.77 25.93 14.52
N ARG A 192 -14.86 25.98 15.30
CA ARG A 192 -14.89 26.60 16.62
C ARG A 192 -14.37 25.71 17.75
N THR A 193 -14.02 24.45 17.47
CA THR A 193 -13.59 23.48 18.49
C THR A 193 -12.27 23.91 19.13
N ARG A 194 -12.24 23.92 20.46
CA ARG A 194 -11.05 24.19 21.30
C ARG A 194 -10.79 23.11 22.33
N TYR A 195 -11.82 22.34 22.68
CA TYR A 195 -11.68 21.14 23.49
C TYR A 195 -12.47 19.98 22.87
N VAL A 196 -11.99 18.77 23.10
CA VAL A 196 -12.75 17.55 22.83
C VAL A 196 -12.87 16.69 24.10
N ARG A 197 -13.86 15.81 24.11
CA ARG A 197 -13.92 14.68 25.05
C ARG A 197 -14.15 13.39 24.27
N LEU A 198 -13.44 12.34 24.64
CA LEU A 198 -13.55 11.02 24.01
C LEU A 198 -14.46 10.15 24.88
N PHE A 199 -15.45 9.52 24.29
CA PHE A 199 -16.28 8.51 24.95
C PHE A 199 -16.11 7.17 24.25
N LEU A 200 -15.87 6.11 25.02
CA LEU A 200 -15.80 4.75 24.53
C LEU A 200 -16.67 3.87 25.44
N GLY A 201 -17.64 3.18 24.87
CA GLY A 201 -18.62 2.44 25.65
C GLY A 201 -19.42 1.41 24.86
N LEU A 202 -20.25 0.68 25.59
CA LEU A 202 -21.14 -0.35 25.08
C LEU A 202 -22.59 0.01 25.42
N LYS A 203 -23.43 0.07 24.39
CA LYS A 203 -24.88 0.21 24.49
C LYS A 203 -25.58 -1.14 24.35
N GLY A 204 -25.06 -1.99 23.47
CA GLY A 204 -25.53 -3.37 23.26
C GLY A 204 -25.24 -4.30 24.45
N THR A 205 -25.53 -5.59 24.27
CA THR A 205 -25.10 -6.62 25.22
C THR A 205 -23.71 -7.15 24.85
N GLY A 206 -23.11 -7.90 25.76
CA GLY A 206 -21.84 -8.59 25.56
C GLY A 206 -20.73 -8.05 26.45
N THR A 207 -19.48 -8.28 26.05
CA THR A 207 -18.30 -7.79 26.77
C THR A 207 -17.36 -7.04 25.83
N MET A 208 -16.92 -5.87 26.27
CA MET A 208 -15.99 -5.00 25.59
C MET A 208 -14.80 -4.73 26.50
N TRP A 209 -13.58 -4.87 25.98
CA TRP A 209 -12.36 -4.42 26.65
C TRP A 209 -11.71 -3.32 25.83
N LEU A 210 -11.10 -2.36 26.51
CA LEU A 210 -10.49 -1.17 25.94
C LEU A 210 -9.09 -0.97 26.50
N ASP A 211 -8.17 -0.60 25.60
CA ASP A 211 -6.80 -0.26 25.95
C ASP A 211 -6.17 0.69 24.90
N ASP A 212 -5.02 1.27 25.23
CA ASP A 212 -4.15 2.05 24.33
C ASP A 212 -4.88 3.10 23.47
N VAL A 213 -5.60 4.00 24.12
CA VAL A 213 -6.34 5.07 23.42
C VAL A 213 -5.37 6.13 22.91
N ASP A 214 -5.43 6.42 21.62
CA ASP A 214 -4.59 7.43 20.97
C ASP A 214 -5.40 8.48 20.24
N TYR A 215 -5.22 9.74 20.62
CA TYR A 215 -5.81 10.88 19.94
C TYR A 215 -4.77 11.96 19.70
N ARG A 216 -4.39 12.17 18.44
CA ARG A 216 -3.26 13.05 18.08
C ARG A 216 -3.51 13.88 16.84
N PHE A 217 -2.82 15.01 16.74
CA PHE A 217 -2.91 15.89 15.57
C PHE A 217 -2.30 15.20 14.35
N SER A 218 -3.01 15.22 13.23
CA SER A 218 -2.63 14.48 12.03
C SER A 218 -1.59 15.22 11.20
N LYS A 219 -0.74 14.47 10.48
CA LYS A 219 0.15 15.04 9.45
C LYS A 219 -0.63 15.63 8.25
N TRP A 220 -1.91 15.28 8.11
CA TRP A 220 -2.85 15.86 7.13
C TRP A 220 -3.37 17.25 7.56
N ASN A 221 -2.55 18.01 8.29
CA ASN A 221 -2.67 19.44 8.52
C ASN A 221 -1.53 20.24 7.89
N PHE A 222 -0.60 19.56 7.20
CA PHE A 222 0.60 20.16 6.60
C PHE A 222 0.59 19.96 5.10
N THR A 223 1.04 20.98 4.36
CA THR A 223 1.28 20.81 2.91
C THR A 223 2.35 19.76 2.68
N THR A 224 2.40 19.19 1.49
CA THR A 224 3.49 18.26 1.12
C THR A 224 4.85 18.94 1.33
N LEU A 225 5.02 20.20 0.96
CA LEU A 225 6.29 20.90 1.17
C LEU A 225 6.66 21.01 2.66
N GLU A 226 5.69 21.32 3.51
CA GLU A 226 5.89 21.42 4.96
C GLU A 226 6.30 20.08 5.58
N ARG A 227 5.69 18.96 5.16
CA ARG A 227 6.04 17.61 5.63
C ARG A 227 7.48 17.21 5.28
N PHE A 228 8.03 17.77 4.20
CA PHE A 228 9.38 17.43 3.73
C PHE A 228 10.47 18.39 4.23
N LYS A 229 10.13 19.54 4.82
CA LYS A 229 11.10 20.50 5.38
C LYS A 229 12.17 19.85 6.27
N PRO A 230 11.84 18.92 7.21
CA PRO A 230 12.85 18.28 8.07
C PRO A 230 13.92 17.47 7.32
N TYR A 231 13.68 17.11 6.06
CA TYR A 231 14.57 16.27 5.27
C TYR A 231 15.50 17.05 4.35
N PHE A 232 15.21 18.33 4.07
CA PHE A 232 15.95 19.11 3.05
C PHE A 232 17.43 19.28 3.38
N ASP A 233 17.75 19.47 4.65
CA ASP A 233 19.11 19.64 5.13
C ASP A 233 19.63 18.37 5.83
N LYS A 234 18.82 17.29 5.85
CA LYS A 234 19.20 16.01 6.44
C LYS A 234 20.14 15.27 5.49
N GLN A 235 21.37 15.04 5.94
CA GLN A 235 22.26 14.09 5.29
C GLN A 235 21.80 12.67 5.60
N LEU A 236 21.40 11.92 4.58
CA LEU A 236 21.01 10.52 4.75
C LEU A 236 22.22 9.69 5.16
N THR A 237 22.07 8.93 6.25
CA THR A 237 23.02 7.88 6.63
C THR A 237 23.10 6.82 5.53
N LEU A 238 24.19 6.03 5.53
CA LEU A 238 24.37 4.98 4.54
C LEU A 238 23.20 3.97 4.53
N ALA A 239 22.69 3.60 5.71
CA ALA A 239 21.53 2.72 5.84
C ALA A 239 20.26 3.32 5.23
N GLU A 240 19.99 4.61 5.50
CA GLU A 240 18.80 5.31 4.99
C GLU A 240 18.82 5.52 3.46
N ARG A 241 19.99 5.48 2.83
CA ARG A 241 20.13 5.60 1.37
C ARG A 241 19.68 4.33 0.62
N ILE A 242 19.66 3.18 1.29
CA ILE A 242 19.36 1.89 0.67
C ILE A 242 17.85 1.78 0.42
N ILE A 243 17.49 1.34 -0.78
CA ILE A 243 16.11 1.12 -1.22
C ILE A 243 16.01 -0.29 -1.81
N PRO A 244 15.22 -1.19 -1.20
CA PRO A 244 14.46 -1.00 0.04
C PRO A 244 15.34 -1.01 1.31
N THR A 245 14.86 -0.40 2.40
CA THR A 245 15.52 -0.32 3.71
C THR A 245 15.78 -1.73 4.27
N PRO A 246 17.03 -2.10 4.60
CA PRO A 246 17.32 -3.44 5.10
C PRO A 246 16.79 -3.66 6.53
N LYS A 247 16.55 -4.92 6.91
CA LYS A 247 16.16 -5.31 8.28
C LYS A 247 17.25 -5.02 9.32
N ARG A 248 18.51 -5.28 8.99
CA ARG A 248 19.68 -4.98 9.84
C ARG A 248 20.83 -4.46 9.00
N PHE A 249 21.51 -3.44 9.51
CA PHE A 249 22.63 -2.80 8.85
C PHE A 249 23.72 -2.43 9.86
N GLN A 250 24.95 -2.82 9.59
CA GLN A 250 26.12 -2.43 10.38
C GLN A 250 27.24 -1.97 9.43
N LYS A 251 27.61 -0.69 9.50
CA LYS A 251 28.73 -0.16 8.72
C LYS A 251 30.05 -0.78 9.17
N VAL A 252 30.92 -1.09 8.21
CA VAL A 252 32.32 -1.52 8.40
C VAL A 252 33.24 -0.47 7.73
N SER A 253 34.55 -0.71 7.70
CA SER A 253 35.51 0.16 7.02
C SER A 253 35.30 0.19 5.50
N ASP A 254 35.31 1.40 4.93
CA ASP A 254 35.20 1.62 3.49
C ASP A 254 36.40 1.01 2.74
N VAL A 255 36.17 0.58 1.49
CA VAL A 255 37.18 -0.05 0.63
C VAL A 255 37.42 0.80 -0.62
N THR A 256 38.58 1.44 -0.71
CA THR A 256 39.05 2.05 -1.96
C THR A 256 39.58 0.97 -2.89
N TYR A 257 38.79 0.58 -3.87
CA TYR A 257 39.06 -0.59 -4.71
C TYR A 257 39.91 -0.29 -5.94
N TYR A 258 40.06 0.98 -6.32
CA TYR A 258 40.89 1.41 -7.45
C TYR A 258 41.47 2.81 -7.20
N ASP A 259 42.71 3.05 -7.64
CA ASP A 259 43.36 4.37 -7.61
C ASP A 259 43.81 4.73 -9.03
N SER A 260 43.23 5.78 -9.60
CA SER A 260 43.53 6.24 -10.98
C SER A 260 44.96 6.71 -11.16
N ARG A 261 45.67 7.04 -10.07
CA ARG A 261 47.10 7.38 -10.10
C ARG A 261 48.00 6.15 -10.23
N ARG A 262 47.45 4.94 -10.05
CA ARG A 262 48.16 3.66 -10.14
C ARG A 262 47.36 2.70 -11.04
N PRO A 263 47.33 2.93 -12.36
CA PRO A 263 46.45 2.21 -13.29
C PRO A 263 46.75 0.72 -13.43
N ASN A 264 47.92 0.26 -12.97
CA ASN A 264 48.31 -1.15 -12.97
C ASN A 264 47.72 -1.95 -11.79
N LEU A 265 46.93 -1.33 -10.90
CA LEU A 265 46.27 -2.05 -9.82
C LEU A 265 45.16 -2.97 -10.37
N PRO A 266 45.03 -4.20 -9.84
CA PRO A 266 43.99 -5.13 -10.25
C PRO A 266 42.58 -4.56 -10.03
N LEU A 267 41.72 -4.73 -11.02
CA LEU A 267 40.32 -4.32 -10.99
C LEU A 267 39.50 -5.24 -10.07
N PRO A 268 38.30 -4.82 -9.63
CA PRO A 268 37.39 -5.69 -8.90
C PRO A 268 37.04 -6.96 -9.70
N VAL A 269 36.85 -8.07 -8.99
CA VAL A 269 36.49 -9.38 -9.56
C VAL A 269 35.11 -9.81 -9.04
N ILE A 270 34.32 -10.44 -9.89
CA ILE A 270 33.03 -11.04 -9.52
C ILE A 270 33.14 -12.55 -9.71
N VAL A 271 32.80 -13.33 -8.67
CA VAL A 271 32.87 -14.80 -8.68
C VAL A 271 31.46 -15.34 -8.56
N LEU A 272 31.06 -16.16 -9.53
CA LEU A 272 29.75 -16.83 -9.57
C LEU A 272 29.82 -18.24 -8.98
N PRO A 273 28.69 -18.82 -8.54
CA PRO A 273 28.64 -20.23 -8.19
C PRO A 273 28.77 -21.13 -9.42
N PRO A 274 29.19 -22.40 -9.24
CA PRO A 274 29.15 -23.38 -10.32
C PRO A 274 27.72 -23.51 -10.87
N ASN A 275 27.57 -23.48 -12.20
CA ASN A 275 26.28 -23.52 -12.90
C ASN A 275 25.29 -22.43 -12.41
N PRO A 276 25.64 -21.14 -12.55
CA PRO A 276 24.86 -20.07 -11.94
C PRO A 276 23.48 -19.95 -12.57
N ALA A 277 22.47 -19.79 -11.72
CA ALA A 277 21.09 -19.56 -12.12
C ALA A 277 20.92 -18.21 -12.84
N PRO A 278 19.84 -17.99 -13.61
CA PRO A 278 19.60 -16.73 -14.31
C PRO A 278 19.66 -15.49 -13.40
N ALA A 279 19.14 -15.59 -12.18
CA ALA A 279 19.18 -14.51 -11.18
C ALA A 279 20.61 -14.16 -10.75
N GLU A 280 21.49 -15.15 -10.59
CA GLU A 280 22.89 -14.96 -10.19
C GLU A 280 23.71 -14.36 -11.33
N ARG A 281 23.48 -14.81 -12.57
CA ARG A 281 24.09 -14.17 -13.76
C ARG A 281 23.66 -12.70 -13.86
N THR A 282 22.38 -12.42 -13.61
CA THR A 282 21.86 -11.04 -13.57
C THR A 282 22.49 -10.24 -12.42
N ALA A 283 22.73 -10.86 -11.26
CA ALA A 283 23.43 -10.27 -10.12
C ALA A 283 24.85 -9.82 -10.49
N ALA A 284 25.61 -10.68 -11.17
CA ALA A 284 26.93 -10.33 -11.70
C ALA A 284 26.86 -9.19 -12.71
N GLN A 285 25.89 -9.20 -13.63
CA GLN A 285 25.71 -8.15 -14.64
C GLN A 285 25.45 -6.78 -14.02
N ILE A 286 24.60 -6.68 -12.99
CA ILE A 286 24.31 -5.38 -12.35
C ILE A 286 25.52 -4.85 -11.57
N LEU A 287 26.29 -5.72 -10.92
CA LEU A 287 27.55 -5.36 -10.25
C LEU A 287 28.57 -4.87 -11.28
N GLN A 288 28.76 -5.62 -12.37
CA GLN A 288 29.68 -5.27 -13.44
C GLN A 288 29.34 -3.91 -14.05
N LYS A 289 28.05 -3.67 -14.34
CA LYS A 289 27.54 -2.40 -14.88
C LYS A 289 27.78 -1.24 -13.92
N LYS A 290 27.56 -1.44 -12.61
CA LYS A 290 27.80 -0.42 -11.60
C LYS A 290 29.29 -0.08 -11.45
N ILE A 291 30.15 -1.09 -11.35
CA ILE A 291 31.60 -0.90 -11.23
C ILE A 291 32.15 -0.17 -12.46
N ARG A 292 31.75 -0.59 -13.66
CA ARG A 292 32.14 0.08 -14.91
C ARG A 292 31.70 1.54 -14.94
N ALA A 293 30.45 1.82 -14.57
CA ALA A 293 29.92 3.19 -14.57
C ALA A 293 30.68 4.13 -13.61
N VAL A 294 31.19 3.61 -12.49
CA VAL A 294 32.03 4.41 -11.57
C VAL A 294 33.44 4.60 -12.16
N LEU A 295 34.04 3.55 -12.72
CA LEU A 295 35.36 3.64 -13.34
C LEU A 295 35.38 4.61 -14.52
N ASP A 296 34.41 4.53 -15.43
CA ASP A 296 34.31 5.40 -16.61
C ASP A 296 34.30 6.90 -16.24
N LYS A 297 33.75 7.25 -15.08
CA LYS A 297 33.75 8.61 -14.53
C LYS A 297 35.09 9.00 -13.92
N VAL A 298 35.75 8.10 -13.21
CA VAL A 298 37.01 8.39 -12.52
C VAL A 298 38.21 8.38 -13.49
N THR A 299 38.15 7.56 -14.55
CA THR A 299 39.25 7.35 -15.51
C THR A 299 39.13 8.19 -16.77
N HIS A 300 38.38 9.30 -16.77
CA HIS A 300 38.09 10.19 -17.91
C HIS A 300 39.29 10.53 -18.85
N ALA A 301 40.54 10.29 -18.44
CA ALA A 301 41.78 10.53 -19.17
C ALA A 301 42.36 9.34 -19.98
N GLN A 302 41.82 8.11 -19.91
CA GLN A 302 42.33 6.94 -20.67
C GLN A 302 41.27 6.38 -21.62
N LYS A 303 41.00 7.09 -22.72
CA LYS A 303 39.93 6.73 -23.69
C LYS A 303 40.20 5.47 -24.54
N ASP A 304 41.40 4.92 -24.53
CA ASP A 304 41.81 3.90 -25.51
C ASP A 304 41.95 2.47 -24.94
N LYS A 305 41.58 2.21 -23.68
CA LYS A 305 41.55 0.84 -23.11
C LYS A 305 40.16 0.44 -22.64
N GLU A 306 39.61 -0.61 -23.24
CA GLU A 306 38.37 -1.23 -22.78
C GLU A 306 38.58 -1.84 -21.38
N ILE A 307 37.94 -1.27 -20.36
CA ILE A 307 37.99 -1.78 -18.97
C ILE A 307 37.11 -3.03 -18.87
N LYS A 308 37.76 -4.20 -18.85
CA LYS A 308 37.09 -5.51 -18.71
C LYS A 308 37.10 -5.95 -17.24
N ILE A 309 35.97 -5.77 -16.57
CA ILE A 309 35.72 -6.35 -15.23
C ILE A 309 35.51 -7.85 -15.37
N GLN A 310 36.37 -8.63 -14.70
CA GLN A 310 36.35 -10.08 -14.77
C GLN A 310 35.16 -10.64 -14.00
N VAL A 311 34.42 -11.54 -14.66
CA VAL A 311 33.40 -12.40 -14.06
C VAL A 311 33.89 -13.82 -14.25
N LEU A 312 34.14 -14.51 -13.15
CA LEU A 312 34.74 -15.84 -13.17
C LEU A 312 33.67 -16.90 -12.90
N GLU A 313 33.61 -17.91 -13.78
CA GLU A 313 32.71 -19.07 -13.74
C GLU A 313 33.57 -20.34 -13.93
N ASN A 314 33.68 -21.22 -12.92
CA ASN A 314 34.46 -22.47 -12.93
C ASN A 314 35.98 -22.32 -13.24
N ASP A 315 36.80 -23.35 -12.93
CA ASP A 315 38.25 -23.43 -13.24
C ASP A 315 39.07 -22.18 -12.86
N LEU A 316 38.99 -21.77 -11.59
CA LEU A 316 39.59 -20.54 -11.11
C LEU A 316 41.10 -20.67 -10.82
N ASN A 317 41.91 -19.77 -11.37
CA ASN A 317 43.24 -19.50 -10.82
C ASN A 317 43.08 -18.59 -9.59
N PHE A 318 43.34 -19.12 -8.40
CA PHE A 318 43.10 -18.42 -7.13
C PHE A 318 43.93 -17.14 -6.98
N ASN A 319 45.07 -17.05 -7.65
CA ASN A 319 45.84 -15.81 -7.68
C ASN A 319 45.03 -14.66 -8.28
N ASP A 320 44.18 -14.91 -9.28
CA ASP A 320 43.37 -13.87 -9.92
C ASP A 320 42.30 -13.29 -8.97
N ILE A 321 41.80 -14.11 -8.03
CA ILE A 321 40.85 -13.68 -6.99
C ILE A 321 41.57 -12.84 -5.92
N PHE A 322 42.69 -13.33 -5.39
CA PHE A 322 43.37 -12.70 -4.26
C PHE A 322 44.26 -11.51 -4.64
N ASN A 323 44.56 -11.33 -5.93
CA ASN A 323 45.23 -10.14 -6.44
C ASN A 323 44.29 -8.91 -6.46
N ALA A 324 42.97 -9.12 -6.60
CA ALA A 324 41.99 -8.04 -6.59
C ALA A 324 41.81 -7.44 -5.19
N LYS A 325 41.72 -6.10 -5.10
CA LYS A 325 41.43 -5.42 -3.82
C LYS A 325 40.00 -5.66 -3.33
N LEU A 326 39.07 -5.81 -4.25
CA LEU A 326 37.64 -6.02 -3.97
C LEU A 326 37.13 -7.18 -4.81
N VAL A 327 36.50 -8.14 -4.15
CA VAL A 327 35.92 -9.33 -4.78
C VAL A 327 34.46 -9.45 -4.33
N PHE A 328 33.54 -9.68 -5.27
CA PHE A 328 32.17 -10.07 -4.94
C PHE A 328 31.99 -11.57 -5.15
N SER A 329 31.73 -12.31 -4.07
CA SER A 329 31.39 -13.74 -4.12
C SER A 329 29.87 -13.88 -4.07
N ILE A 330 29.25 -14.24 -5.20
CA ILE A 330 27.80 -14.43 -5.30
C ILE A 330 27.46 -15.89 -4.99
N GLY A 331 26.51 -16.11 -4.08
CA GLY A 331 26.05 -17.45 -3.70
C GLY A 331 27.18 -18.36 -3.19
N LYS A 332 26.96 -19.67 -3.25
CA LYS A 332 27.94 -20.69 -2.81
C LYS A 332 29.07 -20.88 -3.84
N SER A 333 29.76 -19.80 -4.17
CA SER A 333 30.90 -19.77 -5.10
C SER A 333 32.11 -20.56 -4.58
N GLU A 334 33.07 -20.83 -5.46
CA GLU A 334 34.35 -21.41 -5.03
C GLU A 334 35.08 -20.52 -4.00
N ALA A 335 34.96 -19.19 -4.11
CA ALA A 335 35.53 -18.28 -3.11
C ALA A 335 34.88 -18.49 -1.73
N TYR A 336 33.56 -18.69 -1.68
CA TYR A 336 32.84 -19.03 -0.45
C TYR A 336 33.29 -20.39 0.10
N GLN A 337 33.40 -21.41 -0.75
CA GLN A 337 33.79 -22.76 -0.34
C GLN A 337 35.21 -22.84 0.24
N LYS A 338 36.13 -22.03 -0.28
CA LYS A 338 37.52 -22.00 0.18
C LYS A 338 37.75 -21.14 1.41
N VAL A 339 37.16 -19.94 1.43
CA VAL A 339 37.36 -19.01 2.55
C VAL A 339 36.57 -19.45 3.78
N GLN A 340 35.41 -20.10 3.57
CA GLN A 340 34.50 -20.55 4.64
C GLN A 340 34.22 -19.44 5.66
N PRO A 341 33.68 -18.30 5.22
CA PRO A 341 33.43 -17.17 6.11
C PRO A 341 32.43 -17.52 7.21
N ASP A 342 32.67 -17.00 8.41
CA ASP A 342 31.70 -17.07 9.51
C ASP A 342 30.54 -16.10 9.25
N LEU A 343 29.50 -16.61 8.58
CA LEU A 343 28.30 -15.85 8.24
C LEU A 343 27.14 -16.21 9.19
N PRO A 344 26.32 -15.23 9.62
CA PRO A 344 25.18 -15.48 10.52
C PRO A 344 23.99 -16.13 9.78
N LEU A 345 24.17 -17.25 9.09
CA LEU A 345 23.16 -17.93 8.25
C LEU A 345 21.87 -18.27 9.03
N GLN A 346 21.96 -18.52 10.34
CA GLN A 346 20.77 -18.76 11.18
C GLN A 346 19.79 -17.57 11.19
N SER A 347 20.27 -16.35 10.96
CA SER A 347 19.44 -15.13 10.97
C SER A 347 18.49 -15.02 9.77
N ILE A 348 18.76 -15.77 8.69
CA ILE A 348 17.91 -15.85 7.49
C ILE A 348 17.24 -17.21 7.31
N ARG A 349 17.46 -18.15 8.25
CA ARG A 349 16.87 -19.48 8.19
C ARG A 349 15.33 -19.38 8.18
N ASN A 350 14.70 -20.09 7.25
CA ASN A 350 13.25 -20.05 6.99
C ASN A 350 12.70 -18.67 6.58
N LYS A 351 13.56 -17.69 6.26
CA LYS A 351 13.16 -16.40 5.69
C LYS A 351 13.33 -16.49 4.18
N GLN A 352 12.25 -16.86 3.47
CA GLN A 352 12.29 -16.91 2.01
C GLN A 352 12.78 -15.58 1.44
N GLN A 353 13.66 -15.65 0.42
CA GLN A 353 14.32 -14.48 -0.19
C GLN A 353 15.31 -13.75 0.74
N GLY A 354 15.58 -14.29 1.93
CA GLY A 354 16.53 -13.73 2.87
C GLY A 354 17.98 -13.91 2.42
N TYR A 355 18.79 -12.90 2.68
CA TYR A 355 20.20 -12.86 2.31
C TYR A 355 21.06 -12.12 3.34
N ILE A 356 22.36 -12.37 3.24
CA ILE A 356 23.43 -11.77 4.02
C ILE A 356 24.43 -11.12 3.06
N ILE A 357 24.88 -9.94 3.44
CA ILE A 357 26.07 -9.30 2.88
C ILE A 357 27.07 -9.17 4.02
N GLN A 358 28.25 -9.73 3.86
CA GLN A 358 29.34 -9.58 4.82
C GLN A 358 30.65 -9.72 4.09
N ALA A 359 31.64 -8.90 4.46
CA ALA A 359 32.97 -9.01 3.89
C ALA A 359 33.95 -9.68 4.85
N GLN A 360 34.92 -10.40 4.29
CA GLN A 360 36.10 -10.88 5.00
C GLN A 360 37.35 -10.45 4.25
N LYS A 361 38.38 -10.05 4.99
CA LYS A 361 39.68 -9.73 4.42
C LYS A 361 40.54 -10.99 4.34
N VAL A 362 41.05 -11.30 3.15
CA VAL A 362 41.98 -12.40 2.91
C VAL A 362 43.20 -11.85 2.17
N GLY A 363 44.33 -11.75 2.87
CA GLY A 363 45.50 -11.00 2.38
C GLY A 363 45.14 -9.54 2.11
N ASN A 364 45.32 -9.09 0.86
CA ASN A 364 44.97 -7.73 0.41
C ASN A 364 43.55 -7.61 -0.17
N ALA A 365 42.86 -8.74 -0.39
CA ALA A 365 41.53 -8.78 -0.97
C ALA A 365 40.45 -8.60 0.11
N HIS A 366 39.49 -7.72 -0.16
CA HIS A 366 38.22 -7.66 0.58
C HIS A 366 37.18 -8.45 -0.20
N ILE A 367 36.82 -9.62 0.31
CA ILE A 367 35.85 -10.51 -0.33
C ILE A 367 34.49 -10.25 0.31
N VAL A 368 33.58 -9.66 -0.46
CA VAL A 368 32.20 -9.40 -0.08
C VAL A 368 31.35 -10.61 -0.49
N PHE A 369 30.86 -11.34 0.50
CA PHE A 369 29.97 -12.49 0.30
C PHE A 369 28.52 -12.01 0.18
N LEU A 370 27.87 -12.39 -0.91
CA LEU A 370 26.47 -12.11 -1.23
C LEU A 370 25.72 -13.44 -1.20
N ILE A 371 25.24 -13.85 -0.03
CA ILE A 371 24.71 -15.21 0.22
C ILE A 371 23.26 -15.13 0.63
N GLY A 372 22.37 -15.83 -0.05
CA GLY A 372 20.99 -15.99 0.36
C GLY A 372 20.49 -17.42 0.25
N GLU A 373 19.27 -17.63 0.77
CA GLU A 373 18.60 -18.95 0.79
C GLU A 373 18.26 -19.47 -0.62
N THR A 374 18.17 -18.58 -1.61
CA THR A 374 17.87 -18.90 -3.01
C THR A 374 18.71 -18.05 -3.98
N SER A 375 18.76 -18.45 -5.25
CA SER A 375 19.43 -17.65 -6.30
C SER A 375 18.79 -16.25 -6.48
N LEU A 376 17.49 -16.11 -6.24
CA LEU A 376 16.80 -14.83 -6.21
C LEU A 376 17.26 -13.96 -5.02
N ALA A 377 17.51 -14.57 -3.86
CA ALA A 377 18.07 -13.88 -2.71
C ALA A 377 19.51 -13.41 -2.96
N ASN A 378 20.33 -14.21 -3.67
CA ASN A 378 21.66 -13.80 -4.13
C ASN A 378 21.58 -12.57 -5.05
N TYR A 379 20.58 -12.50 -5.93
CA TYR A 379 20.31 -11.32 -6.73
C TYR A 379 19.95 -10.10 -5.87
N TYR A 380 19.11 -10.25 -4.86
CA TYR A 380 18.78 -9.15 -3.94
C TYR A 380 19.95 -8.66 -3.10
N ALA A 381 20.86 -9.56 -2.72
CA ALA A 381 22.13 -9.17 -2.10
C ALA A 381 22.94 -8.27 -3.04
N ALA A 382 23.02 -8.61 -4.33
CA ALA A 382 23.68 -7.76 -5.32
C ALA A 382 22.96 -6.43 -5.57
N THR A 383 21.62 -6.38 -5.57
CA THR A 383 20.88 -5.10 -5.72
C THR A 383 21.09 -4.16 -4.54
N THR A 384 21.32 -4.69 -3.34
CA THR A 384 21.76 -3.89 -2.18
C THR A 384 23.22 -3.49 -2.32
N ALA A 385 24.11 -4.41 -2.71
CA ALA A 385 25.54 -4.14 -2.84
C ALA A 385 25.85 -3.01 -3.85
N ILE A 386 25.14 -2.92 -4.99
CA ILE A 386 25.35 -1.83 -5.95
C ILE A 386 25.02 -0.44 -5.39
N GLN A 387 24.23 -0.35 -4.32
CA GLN A 387 23.87 0.91 -3.67
C GLN A 387 24.92 1.38 -2.65
N LEU A 388 25.88 0.51 -2.31
CA LEU A 388 26.98 0.81 -1.39
C LEU A 388 28.21 1.39 -2.09
N PHE A 389 28.19 1.52 -3.41
CA PHE A 389 29.25 2.20 -4.16
C PHE A 389 29.01 3.70 -4.22
N GLU A 390 30.08 4.47 -4.00
CA GLU A 390 30.07 5.88 -4.38
C GLU A 390 29.97 6.04 -5.90
N ASN A 391 29.32 7.12 -6.33
CA ASN A 391 29.00 7.33 -7.75
C ASN A 391 30.15 7.93 -8.55
N ASP A 392 31.05 8.64 -7.88
CA ASP A 392 32.07 9.49 -8.49
C ASP A 392 33.47 9.20 -7.94
N GLU A 393 33.59 8.21 -7.06
CA GLU A 393 34.85 7.73 -6.47
C GLU A 393 34.87 6.21 -6.45
N CYS A 394 36.06 5.62 -6.58
CA CYS A 394 36.25 4.17 -6.51
C CYS A 394 36.25 3.65 -5.06
N VAL A 395 35.19 3.97 -4.33
CA VAL A 395 34.96 3.61 -2.92
C VAL A 395 33.72 2.72 -2.81
N TYR A 396 33.87 1.60 -2.11
CA TYR A 396 32.77 0.73 -1.70
C TYR A 396 32.57 0.83 -0.20
N HIS A 397 31.38 1.23 0.23
CA HIS A 397 31.02 1.31 1.63
C HIS A 397 30.67 -0.07 2.18
N ASN A 398 31.64 -0.72 2.80
CA ASN A 398 31.45 -2.05 3.34
C ASN A 398 30.46 -2.06 4.51
N ALA A 399 29.63 -3.10 4.58
CA ALA A 399 28.65 -3.27 5.65
C ALA A 399 28.31 -4.75 5.85
N THR A 400 27.98 -5.11 7.09
CA THR A 400 27.29 -6.36 7.41
C THR A 400 25.79 -6.11 7.36
N ILE A 401 25.08 -6.87 6.53
CA ILE A 401 23.63 -6.72 6.30
C ILE A 401 22.99 -8.10 6.43
N VAL A 402 21.91 -8.16 7.19
CA VAL A 402 21.00 -9.32 7.26
C VAL A 402 19.64 -8.80 6.85
N ASP A 403 19.04 -9.41 5.82
CA ASP A 403 17.86 -8.83 5.20
C ASP A 403 16.92 -9.88 4.62
N TYR A 404 15.63 -9.57 4.63
CA TYR A 404 14.54 -10.38 4.09
C TYR A 404 13.25 -9.54 4.00
N PRO A 405 12.34 -9.85 3.07
CA PRO A 405 11.12 -9.06 2.88
C PRO A 405 9.99 -9.42 3.85
N ASP A 406 9.10 -8.47 4.10
CA ASP A 406 7.82 -8.70 4.78
C ASP A 406 6.74 -9.25 3.83
N PHE A 407 6.68 -8.80 2.59
CA PHE A 407 5.82 -9.40 1.56
C PHE A 407 6.66 -10.26 0.63
N LEU A 408 6.24 -11.50 0.40
CA LEU A 408 6.97 -12.45 -0.45
C LEU A 408 6.77 -12.16 -1.94
N GLU A 409 5.61 -11.61 -2.31
CA GLU A 409 5.37 -11.13 -3.67
C GLU A 409 5.03 -9.65 -3.66
N ARG A 410 5.79 -8.91 -4.46
CA ARG A 410 5.81 -7.46 -4.53
C ARG A 410 5.62 -7.07 -5.97
N SER A 411 4.48 -6.45 -6.24
CA SER A 411 3.90 -6.47 -7.57
C SER A 411 3.60 -5.09 -8.17
N PHE A 412 3.52 -5.07 -9.49
CA PHE A 412 3.00 -3.95 -10.27
C PHE A 412 2.25 -4.48 -11.49
N ALA A 413 1.61 -3.60 -12.26
CA ALA A 413 0.96 -3.98 -13.51
C ALA A 413 1.61 -3.38 -14.75
N PHE A 414 1.55 -4.13 -15.85
CA PHE A 414 1.74 -3.56 -17.17
C PHE A 414 0.57 -2.65 -17.58
N SER A 415 0.87 -1.71 -18.46
CA SER A 415 -0.12 -0.88 -19.11
C SER A 415 -0.90 -1.68 -20.15
N ASN A 416 -2.08 -1.20 -20.55
CA ASN A 416 -2.74 -1.75 -21.74
C ASN A 416 -1.89 -1.38 -22.98
N TRP A 417 -1.30 -2.39 -23.62
CA TRP A 417 -0.45 -2.21 -24.80
C TRP A 417 -1.28 -1.84 -26.02
N LYS A 418 -1.41 -0.54 -26.25
CA LYS A 418 -2.11 0.03 -27.42
C LYS A 418 -1.20 0.23 -28.64
N ASN A 419 0.12 0.16 -28.44
CA ASN A 419 1.14 0.31 -29.46
C ASN A 419 2.50 -0.23 -28.97
N GLU A 420 3.41 -0.45 -29.92
CA GLU A 420 4.77 -0.98 -29.67
C GLU A 420 5.56 -0.14 -28.65
N LYS A 421 5.42 1.19 -28.67
CA LYS A 421 6.14 2.08 -27.74
C LYS A 421 5.76 1.82 -26.27
N LYS A 422 4.48 1.53 -26.00
CA LYS A 422 4.02 1.17 -24.64
C LYS A 422 4.57 -0.19 -24.22
N LEU A 423 4.51 -1.19 -25.10
CA LEU A 423 5.10 -2.51 -24.85
C LEU A 423 6.59 -2.39 -24.51
N GLN A 424 7.39 -1.75 -25.36
CA GLN A 424 8.83 -1.59 -25.13
C GLN A 424 9.14 -0.81 -23.85
N THR A 425 8.32 0.17 -23.51
CA THR A 425 8.45 0.88 -22.23
C THR A 425 8.27 -0.06 -21.03
N ASP A 426 7.24 -0.91 -21.06
CA ASP A 426 6.91 -1.83 -19.97
C ASP A 426 7.95 -2.95 -19.85
N LEU A 427 8.45 -3.49 -20.97
CA LEU A 427 9.56 -4.46 -20.98
C LEU A 427 10.84 -3.87 -20.38
N GLN A 428 11.18 -2.63 -20.71
CA GLN A 428 12.33 -1.93 -20.11
C GLN A 428 12.12 -1.65 -18.61
N ALA A 429 10.87 -1.52 -18.16
CA ALA A 429 10.58 -1.30 -16.75
C ALA A 429 10.90 -2.54 -15.89
N LEU A 430 10.82 -3.76 -16.44
CA LEU A 430 11.14 -5.01 -15.72
C LEU A 430 12.50 -4.94 -15.01
N GLU A 431 13.55 -4.48 -15.72
CA GLU A 431 14.89 -4.29 -15.14
C GLU A 431 14.90 -3.32 -13.96
N ARG A 432 14.23 -2.19 -14.15
CA ARG A 432 14.26 -1.09 -13.18
C ARG A 432 13.49 -1.47 -11.92
N MET A 433 12.36 -2.15 -12.08
CA MET A 433 11.53 -2.61 -10.97
C MET A 433 12.23 -3.74 -10.19
N SER A 434 12.95 -4.64 -10.86
CA SER A 434 13.70 -5.71 -10.17
C SER A 434 14.85 -5.18 -9.32
N LEU A 435 15.45 -4.04 -9.65
CA LEU A 435 16.44 -3.37 -8.80
C LEU A 435 15.84 -2.91 -7.45
N TYR A 436 14.54 -2.59 -7.43
CA TYR A 436 13.80 -2.33 -6.20
C TYR A 436 13.26 -3.62 -5.55
N LYS A 437 13.73 -4.78 -6.00
CA LYS A 437 13.30 -6.10 -5.51
C LYS A 437 11.82 -6.38 -5.73
N MET A 438 11.14 -5.71 -6.67
CA MET A 438 9.84 -6.16 -7.17
C MET A 438 10.03 -7.48 -7.93
N ASN A 439 9.11 -8.42 -7.75
CA ASN A 439 9.26 -9.79 -8.29
C ASN A 439 8.01 -10.36 -8.94
N LYS A 440 6.91 -9.59 -9.04
CA LYS A 440 5.71 -9.98 -9.77
C LYS A 440 5.23 -8.88 -10.69
N VAL A 441 4.77 -9.26 -11.88
CA VAL A 441 4.07 -8.33 -12.78
C VAL A 441 2.76 -8.92 -13.28
N TYR A 442 1.68 -8.15 -13.10
CA TYR A 442 0.35 -8.48 -13.57
C TYR A 442 0.09 -7.89 -14.95
N PHE A 443 -0.61 -8.64 -15.79
CA PHE A 443 -1.07 -8.19 -17.10
C PHE A 443 -2.41 -8.83 -17.45
N GLY A 444 -3.14 -8.19 -18.36
CA GLY A 444 -4.39 -8.73 -18.90
C GLY A 444 -4.62 -8.16 -20.29
N TYR A 445 -5.39 -8.87 -21.10
CA TYR A 445 -5.68 -8.42 -22.45
C TYR A 445 -6.57 -7.17 -22.40
N ASN A 446 -6.10 -6.10 -23.05
CA ASN A 446 -6.69 -4.76 -23.16
C ASN A 446 -8.00 -4.55 -22.38
N ARG A 447 -7.87 -4.28 -21.08
CA ARG A 447 -8.97 -4.17 -20.10
C ARG A 447 -10.03 -3.09 -20.42
N ALA A 448 -9.83 -2.28 -21.45
CA ALA A 448 -10.79 -1.29 -21.93
C ALA A 448 -11.68 -1.81 -23.07
N LYS A 449 -11.31 -2.90 -23.74
CA LYS A 449 -12.12 -3.51 -24.81
C LYS A 449 -13.11 -4.51 -24.22
N LYS A 450 -14.25 -4.68 -24.90
CA LYS A 450 -15.31 -5.63 -24.55
C LYS A 450 -15.10 -7.04 -25.13
N ASN A 451 -13.91 -7.36 -25.64
CA ASN A 451 -13.61 -8.59 -26.37
C ASN A 451 -12.43 -9.35 -25.74
N TRP A 452 -12.47 -9.58 -24.43
CA TRP A 452 -11.39 -10.22 -23.65
C TRP A 452 -10.89 -11.56 -24.22
N TYR A 453 -11.74 -12.26 -24.98
CA TYR A 453 -11.48 -13.56 -25.63
C TYR A 453 -10.82 -13.45 -27.03
N GLN A 454 -10.66 -12.24 -27.58
CA GLN A 454 -10.10 -12.00 -28.93
C GLN A 454 -8.75 -11.26 -28.85
N MET A 455 -7.70 -11.97 -28.44
CA MET A 455 -6.35 -11.43 -28.25
C MET A 455 -5.73 -10.98 -29.58
N ASP A 456 -5.17 -9.77 -29.62
CA ASP A 456 -4.48 -9.25 -30.81
C ASP A 456 -2.98 -9.65 -30.85
N ALA A 457 -2.37 -9.53 -32.03
CA ALA A 457 -0.99 -9.93 -32.25
C ALA A 457 0.03 -9.16 -31.38
N LEU A 458 -0.26 -7.90 -31.04
CA LEU A 458 0.60 -7.08 -30.19
C LEU A 458 0.61 -7.63 -28.76
N TYR A 459 -0.56 -8.01 -28.24
CA TYR A 459 -0.66 -8.66 -26.93
C TYR A 459 0.11 -9.97 -26.88
N LEU A 460 -0.12 -10.88 -27.84
CA LEU A 460 0.57 -12.17 -27.90
C LEU A 460 2.09 -12.02 -27.97
N LYS A 461 2.58 -11.09 -28.81
CA LYS A 461 4.00 -10.73 -28.89
C LYS A 461 4.52 -10.25 -27.54
N GLY A 462 3.82 -9.31 -26.91
CA GLY A 462 4.24 -8.71 -25.65
C GLY A 462 4.33 -9.71 -24.50
N VAL A 463 3.36 -10.63 -24.38
CA VAL A 463 3.38 -11.69 -23.36
C VAL A 463 4.57 -12.63 -23.58
N LYS A 464 4.83 -13.05 -24.83
CA LYS A 464 5.98 -13.89 -25.17
C LYS A 464 7.31 -13.21 -24.86
N GLU A 465 7.45 -11.93 -25.20
CA GLU A 465 8.66 -11.14 -24.90
C GLU A 465 8.87 -10.94 -23.40
N ALA A 466 7.82 -10.61 -22.66
CA ALA A 466 7.87 -10.48 -21.20
C ALA A 466 8.30 -11.80 -20.53
N GLY A 467 7.73 -12.92 -20.97
CA GLY A 467 8.08 -14.25 -20.47
C GLY A 467 9.54 -14.63 -20.74
N LYS A 468 10.04 -14.31 -21.94
CA LYS A 468 11.46 -14.49 -22.28
C LYS A 468 12.35 -13.67 -21.36
N VAL A 469 12.04 -12.38 -21.15
CA VAL A 469 12.83 -11.49 -20.28
C VAL A 469 12.82 -12.00 -18.83
N CYS A 470 11.67 -12.44 -18.32
CA CYS A 470 11.56 -12.98 -16.97
C CYS A 470 12.41 -14.25 -16.77
N ARG A 471 12.33 -15.22 -17.69
CA ARG A 471 13.15 -16.45 -17.64
C ARG A 471 14.65 -16.18 -17.75
N GLN A 472 15.05 -15.29 -18.66
CA GLN A 472 16.46 -14.96 -18.88
C GLN A 472 17.10 -14.26 -17.67
N ARG A 473 16.32 -13.53 -16.89
CA ARG A 473 16.82 -12.75 -15.75
C ARG A 473 16.58 -13.41 -14.40
N GLY A 474 15.56 -14.26 -14.27
CA GLY A 474 15.22 -14.98 -13.03
C GLY A 474 14.76 -14.11 -11.85
N GLY A 475 14.59 -12.80 -12.04
CA GLY A 475 14.25 -11.85 -10.98
C GLY A 475 12.76 -11.47 -10.86
N MET A 476 11.90 -11.97 -11.77
CA MET A 476 10.50 -11.56 -11.89
C MET A 476 9.65 -12.71 -12.40
N SER A 477 8.41 -12.80 -11.90
CA SER A 477 7.37 -13.71 -12.38
C SER A 477 6.20 -12.97 -13.02
N LEU A 478 5.46 -13.67 -13.86
CA LEU A 478 4.30 -13.17 -14.58
C LEU A 478 2.98 -13.64 -13.92
N ALA A 479 1.97 -12.76 -13.90
CA ALA A 479 0.60 -13.08 -13.48
C ALA A 479 -0.42 -12.62 -14.53
N VAL A 480 -1.25 -13.54 -15.01
CA VAL A 480 -2.26 -13.26 -16.05
C VAL A 480 -3.64 -13.03 -15.43
N MET A 481 -4.29 -11.93 -15.79
CA MET A 481 -5.60 -11.52 -15.30
C MET A 481 -6.66 -11.63 -16.40
N VAL A 482 -7.82 -12.20 -16.08
CA VAL A 482 -8.97 -12.27 -17.00
C VAL A 482 -10.27 -11.96 -16.26
N ASN A 483 -11.01 -10.96 -16.74
CA ASN A 483 -12.39 -10.69 -16.33
C ASN A 483 -13.33 -11.14 -17.46
N PRO A 484 -13.92 -12.35 -17.39
CA PRO A 484 -14.80 -12.83 -18.45
C PRO A 484 -16.13 -12.07 -18.52
N TYR A 485 -16.48 -11.26 -17.52
CA TYR A 485 -17.66 -10.40 -17.51
C TYR A 485 -17.41 -9.05 -18.17
N SER A 486 -16.15 -8.65 -18.42
CA SER A 486 -15.78 -7.33 -18.93
C SER A 486 -16.40 -6.93 -20.27
N HIS A 487 -17.01 -7.88 -21.00
CA HIS A 487 -17.79 -7.64 -22.20
C HIS A 487 -19.15 -6.96 -21.93
N PHE A 488 -19.69 -7.08 -20.72
CA PHE A 488 -20.89 -6.36 -20.27
C PHE A 488 -20.59 -4.88 -19.97
N PRO A 489 -21.59 -3.99 -20.04
CA PRO A 489 -21.50 -2.66 -19.43
C PRO A 489 -21.16 -2.73 -17.93
N PHE A 490 -20.61 -1.66 -17.39
CA PHE A 490 -20.37 -1.53 -15.95
C PHE A 490 -21.71 -1.60 -15.19
N GLU A 491 -21.80 -2.44 -14.15
CA GLU A 491 -23.01 -2.68 -13.35
C GLU A 491 -24.26 -2.92 -14.23
N ALA A 492 -24.16 -3.85 -15.18
CA ALA A 492 -25.25 -4.11 -16.12
C ALA A 492 -26.47 -4.76 -15.44
N SER A 493 -27.65 -4.23 -15.69
CA SER A 493 -28.92 -4.89 -15.32
C SER A 493 -29.20 -6.05 -16.27
N VAL A 494 -29.50 -7.23 -15.70
CA VAL A 494 -29.86 -8.43 -16.46
C VAL A 494 -30.94 -8.11 -17.50
N ASP A 495 -32.01 -7.41 -17.11
CA ASP A 495 -33.17 -7.14 -17.97
C ASP A 495 -32.84 -6.27 -19.19
N LYS A 496 -31.70 -5.58 -19.19
CA LYS A 496 -31.24 -4.72 -20.30
C LYS A 496 -30.24 -5.40 -21.23
N LEU A 497 -29.84 -6.64 -20.95
CA LEU A 497 -28.87 -7.37 -21.76
C LEU A 497 -29.54 -8.07 -22.94
N SER A 498 -28.98 -7.91 -24.14
CA SER A 498 -29.39 -8.67 -25.33
C SER A 498 -28.94 -10.13 -25.25
N ASP A 499 -29.67 -11.03 -25.90
CA ASP A 499 -29.34 -12.46 -25.95
C ASP A 499 -27.94 -12.71 -26.51
N GLN A 500 -27.54 -11.98 -27.54
CA GLN A 500 -26.19 -12.09 -28.10
C GLN A 500 -25.12 -11.79 -27.04
N THR A 501 -25.31 -10.73 -26.25
CA THR A 501 -24.31 -10.33 -25.24
C THR A 501 -24.27 -11.32 -24.09
N ARG A 502 -25.44 -11.77 -23.60
CA ARG A 502 -25.57 -12.73 -22.50
C ARG A 502 -24.83 -14.05 -22.75
N ASN A 503 -24.83 -14.51 -24.00
CA ASN A 503 -24.31 -15.82 -24.37
C ASN A 503 -22.83 -15.81 -24.83
N ILE A 504 -22.12 -14.67 -24.74
CA ILE A 504 -20.66 -14.62 -24.99
C ILE A 504 -19.89 -15.40 -23.91
N TRP A 505 -20.35 -15.32 -22.66
CA TRP A 505 -19.75 -16.02 -21.53
C TRP A 505 -20.84 -16.55 -20.60
N THR A 506 -20.92 -17.88 -20.48
CA THR A 506 -21.81 -18.58 -19.54
C THR A 506 -21.01 -19.57 -18.70
N HIS A 507 -21.46 -19.82 -17.47
CA HIS A 507 -20.71 -20.68 -16.54
C HIS A 507 -20.88 -22.16 -16.89
N SER A 508 -22.00 -22.51 -17.52
CA SER A 508 -22.36 -23.88 -17.89
C SER A 508 -21.72 -24.34 -19.20
N SER A 509 -21.33 -23.41 -20.09
CA SER A 509 -20.87 -23.75 -21.44
C SER A 509 -19.42 -24.24 -21.46
N PRO A 510 -19.15 -25.46 -21.98
CA PRO A 510 -17.79 -25.94 -22.20
C PRO A 510 -16.97 -25.05 -23.14
N GLU A 511 -17.63 -24.40 -24.10
CA GLU A 511 -17.00 -23.48 -25.06
C GLU A 511 -16.56 -22.18 -24.36
N SER A 512 -17.41 -21.62 -23.48
CA SER A 512 -17.03 -20.48 -22.63
C SER A 512 -15.79 -20.82 -21.80
N PHE A 513 -15.78 -21.98 -21.15
CA PHE A 513 -14.63 -22.42 -20.36
C PHE A 513 -13.37 -22.65 -21.23
N ARG A 514 -13.53 -23.13 -22.46
CA ARG A 514 -12.43 -23.24 -23.43
C ARG A 514 -11.82 -21.87 -23.75
N LEU A 515 -12.64 -20.85 -24.03
CA LEU A 515 -12.15 -19.49 -24.29
C LEU A 515 -11.37 -18.93 -23.09
N LEU A 516 -11.85 -19.14 -21.87
CA LEU A 516 -11.13 -18.73 -20.65
C LEU A 516 -9.76 -19.41 -20.54
N LYS A 517 -9.70 -20.73 -20.78
CA LYS A 517 -8.44 -21.50 -20.78
C LYS A 517 -7.45 -20.99 -21.83
N GLU A 518 -7.90 -20.68 -23.05
CA GLU A 518 -7.02 -20.17 -24.12
C GLU A 518 -6.33 -18.84 -23.74
N VAL A 519 -7.06 -17.94 -23.08
CA VAL A 519 -6.48 -16.67 -22.60
C VAL A 519 -5.45 -16.93 -21.51
N TYR A 520 -5.74 -17.80 -20.53
CA TYR A 520 -4.77 -18.16 -19.49
C TYR A 520 -3.56 -18.90 -20.04
N LYS A 521 -3.77 -19.82 -20.98
CA LYS A 521 -2.72 -20.58 -21.66
C LYS A 521 -1.67 -19.67 -22.28
N THR A 522 -2.08 -18.54 -22.84
CA THR A 522 -1.14 -17.53 -23.38
C THR A 522 -0.14 -17.04 -22.33
N GLY A 523 -0.60 -16.78 -21.10
CA GLY A 523 0.27 -16.37 -19.99
C GLY A 523 1.08 -17.52 -19.42
N LEU A 524 0.42 -18.68 -19.20
CA LEU A 524 1.04 -19.86 -18.60
C LEU A 524 2.16 -20.45 -19.49
N ASP A 525 1.93 -20.55 -20.80
CA ASP A 525 2.96 -20.99 -21.76
C ASP A 525 4.12 -19.98 -21.86
N ALA A 526 3.88 -18.72 -21.51
CA ALA A 526 4.92 -17.70 -21.37
C ALA A 526 5.63 -17.74 -20.00
N GLY A 527 5.25 -18.63 -19.09
CA GLY A 527 5.86 -18.81 -17.77
C GLY A 527 5.21 -17.99 -16.65
N ALA A 528 3.94 -17.60 -16.80
CA ALA A 528 3.17 -17.09 -15.66
C ALA A 528 3.04 -18.18 -14.59
N ASP A 529 3.22 -17.81 -13.32
CA ASP A 529 3.09 -18.70 -12.17
C ASP A 529 1.77 -18.45 -11.38
N THR A 530 0.97 -17.49 -11.86
CA THR A 530 -0.24 -17.00 -11.20
C THR A 530 -1.30 -16.68 -12.24
N VAL A 531 -2.54 -17.10 -11.98
CA VAL A 531 -3.73 -16.67 -12.72
C VAL A 531 -4.69 -15.93 -11.78
N MET A 532 -5.33 -14.89 -12.29
CA MET A 532 -6.34 -14.12 -11.55
C MET A 532 -7.65 -14.09 -12.33
N LEU A 533 -8.67 -14.74 -11.79
CA LEU A 533 -10.05 -14.72 -12.28
C LEU A 533 -10.78 -13.54 -11.65
N LEU A 534 -11.32 -12.67 -12.49
CA LEU A 534 -11.94 -11.42 -12.07
C LEU A 534 -13.45 -11.47 -12.25
N SER A 535 -14.20 -10.92 -11.30
CA SER A 535 -15.65 -10.76 -11.33
C SER A 535 -16.08 -9.40 -10.78
N ASP A 536 -15.14 -8.47 -10.64
CA ASP A 536 -15.39 -7.08 -10.30
C ASP A 536 -16.15 -6.36 -11.42
N ASP A 537 -16.98 -5.39 -11.02
CA ASP A 537 -17.58 -4.31 -11.82
C ASP A 537 -18.59 -4.69 -12.92
N PHE A 538 -18.51 -5.90 -13.47
CA PHE A 538 -19.20 -6.26 -14.72
C PHE A 538 -20.15 -7.46 -14.59
N VAL A 539 -20.22 -8.10 -13.42
CA VAL A 539 -21.22 -9.15 -13.20
C VAL A 539 -22.62 -8.52 -13.24
N PRO A 540 -23.56 -9.06 -14.03
CA PRO A 540 -24.90 -8.50 -14.10
C PRO A 540 -25.67 -8.61 -12.78
N HIS A 541 -26.56 -7.66 -12.54
CA HIS A 541 -27.43 -7.61 -11.37
C HIS A 541 -28.91 -7.70 -11.74
N ARG A 542 -29.74 -8.17 -10.79
CA ARG A 542 -31.20 -8.22 -10.94
C ARG A 542 -31.85 -7.13 -10.07
N GLY A 543 -32.95 -6.57 -10.58
CA GLY A 543 -33.70 -5.53 -9.87
C GLY A 543 -32.97 -4.18 -9.85
N ASN A 544 -33.44 -3.29 -8.96
CA ASN A 544 -32.99 -1.90 -8.93
C ASN A 544 -31.67 -1.68 -8.16
N ASN A 545 -31.28 -2.62 -7.30
CA ASN A 545 -30.04 -2.51 -6.56
C ASN A 545 -28.87 -3.08 -7.40
N PRO A 546 -27.90 -2.25 -7.83
CA PRO A 546 -26.76 -2.70 -8.63
C PRO A 546 -25.82 -3.66 -7.89
N GLN A 547 -25.97 -3.80 -6.57
CA GLN A 547 -25.18 -4.74 -5.76
C GLN A 547 -25.86 -6.10 -5.59
N ASN A 548 -27.00 -6.36 -6.24
CA ASN A 548 -27.70 -7.65 -6.22
C ASN A 548 -27.33 -8.49 -7.45
N TYR A 549 -26.06 -8.89 -7.53
CA TYR A 549 -25.52 -9.70 -8.63
C TYR A 549 -26.21 -11.06 -8.76
N SER A 550 -26.42 -11.53 -9.99
CA SER A 550 -27.16 -12.77 -10.25
C SER A 550 -26.64 -13.55 -11.45
N LEU A 551 -27.18 -14.76 -11.64
CA LEU A 551 -27.12 -15.44 -12.93
C LEU A 551 -27.89 -14.61 -13.98
N TYR A 552 -27.46 -14.70 -15.24
CA TYR A 552 -27.94 -13.82 -16.32
C TYR A 552 -28.31 -14.56 -17.61
N THR A 553 -28.17 -15.90 -17.64
CA THR A 553 -28.59 -16.75 -18.77
C THR A 553 -29.55 -17.85 -18.30
N ALA A 554 -30.44 -18.28 -19.21
CA ALA A 554 -31.39 -19.37 -18.94
C ALA A 554 -30.68 -20.71 -18.69
N GLU A 555 -29.60 -20.96 -19.42
CA GLU A 555 -28.77 -22.16 -19.29
C GLU A 555 -28.15 -22.25 -17.88
N ASP A 556 -27.53 -21.16 -17.39
CA ASP A 556 -26.96 -21.12 -16.05
C ASP A 556 -28.04 -21.25 -14.97
N THR A 557 -29.21 -20.61 -15.13
CA THR A 557 -30.31 -20.74 -14.15
C THR A 557 -30.93 -22.14 -14.11
N THR A 558 -30.78 -22.92 -15.18
CA THR A 558 -31.24 -24.32 -15.21
C THR A 558 -30.22 -25.23 -14.50
N ARG A 559 -28.93 -24.94 -14.65
CA ARG A 559 -27.85 -25.79 -14.13
C ARG A 559 -27.44 -25.46 -12.70
N PHE A 560 -27.44 -24.19 -12.32
CA PHE A 560 -26.93 -23.71 -11.05
C PHE A 560 -28.04 -23.06 -10.23
N ILE A 561 -27.99 -23.29 -8.93
CA ILE A 561 -28.98 -22.72 -8.00
C ILE A 561 -28.83 -21.19 -7.93
N ASN A 562 -27.60 -20.69 -7.97
CA ASN A 562 -27.27 -19.28 -7.78
C ASN A 562 -25.88 -18.94 -8.35
N LEU A 563 -25.48 -17.67 -8.26
CA LEU A 563 -24.22 -17.17 -8.81
C LEU A 563 -22.98 -17.81 -8.16
N GLN A 564 -22.97 -17.94 -6.84
CA GLN A 564 -21.85 -18.52 -6.10
C GLN A 564 -21.61 -19.99 -6.48
N ASN A 565 -22.66 -20.77 -6.71
CA ASN A 565 -22.53 -22.15 -7.18
C ASN A 565 -21.93 -22.20 -8.60
N ALA A 566 -22.34 -21.30 -9.49
CA ALA A 566 -21.80 -21.19 -10.84
C ALA A 566 -20.32 -20.75 -10.84
N GLN A 567 -19.95 -19.78 -10.02
CA GLN A 567 -18.56 -19.31 -9.90
C GLN A 567 -17.66 -20.35 -9.20
N ALA A 568 -18.16 -21.05 -8.17
CA ALA A 568 -17.45 -22.17 -7.57
C ALA A 568 -17.20 -23.28 -8.61
N HIS A 569 -18.17 -23.57 -9.48
CA HIS A 569 -17.99 -24.51 -10.57
C HIS A 569 -16.83 -24.11 -11.48
N ILE A 570 -16.76 -22.85 -11.93
CA ILE A 570 -15.65 -22.37 -12.76
C ILE A 570 -14.31 -22.45 -12.05
N ILE A 571 -14.24 -22.01 -10.78
CA ILE A 571 -13.00 -22.03 -9.99
C ILE A 571 -12.48 -23.47 -9.81
N ASN A 572 -13.35 -24.42 -9.49
CA ASN A 572 -12.97 -25.83 -9.30
C ASN A 572 -12.49 -26.47 -10.60
N ASN A 573 -13.17 -26.24 -11.72
CA ASN A 573 -12.72 -26.75 -13.02
C ASN A 573 -11.40 -26.11 -13.46
N LEU A 574 -11.22 -24.82 -13.18
CA LEU A 574 -9.96 -24.13 -13.44
C LEU A 574 -8.83 -24.73 -12.60
N LYS A 575 -9.07 -25.03 -11.32
CA LYS A 575 -8.10 -25.71 -10.44
C LYS A 575 -7.70 -27.08 -10.97
N ILE A 576 -8.67 -27.92 -11.33
CA ILE A 576 -8.41 -29.25 -11.90
C ILE A 576 -7.58 -29.15 -13.18
N TRP A 577 -7.95 -28.24 -14.08
CA TRP A 577 -7.20 -28.04 -15.33
C TRP A 577 -5.77 -27.58 -15.07
N ILE A 578 -5.60 -26.60 -14.17
CA ILE A 578 -4.29 -26.06 -13.79
C ILE A 578 -3.42 -27.14 -13.15
N ASP A 579 -3.93 -27.88 -12.15
CA ASP A 579 -3.15 -28.90 -11.47
C ASP A 579 -2.65 -29.99 -12.42
N ASN A 580 -3.46 -30.33 -13.44
CA ASN A 580 -3.12 -31.35 -14.43
C ASN A 580 -2.10 -30.88 -15.48
N HIS A 581 -2.09 -29.61 -15.86
CA HIS A 581 -1.29 -29.12 -17.01
C HIS A 581 -0.18 -28.14 -16.61
N TYR A 582 -0.34 -27.45 -15.48
CA TYR A 582 0.54 -26.41 -14.96
C TYR A 582 0.60 -26.55 -13.42
N PRO A 583 1.23 -27.61 -12.88
CA PRO A 583 1.26 -27.84 -11.44
C PRO A 583 1.98 -26.71 -10.70
N GLY A 584 1.45 -26.32 -9.54
CA GLY A 584 2.05 -25.30 -8.67
C GLY A 584 1.67 -23.84 -8.99
N ILE A 585 0.80 -23.62 -9.98
CA ILE A 585 0.27 -22.28 -10.29
C ILE A 585 -0.70 -21.82 -9.20
N ARG A 586 -0.56 -20.55 -8.80
CA ARG A 586 -1.49 -19.91 -7.88
C ARG A 586 -2.75 -19.44 -8.60
N ILE A 587 -3.90 -19.62 -7.95
CA ILE A 587 -5.19 -19.06 -8.38
C ILE A 587 -5.60 -17.94 -7.44
N GLU A 588 -5.95 -16.80 -8.02
CA GLU A 588 -6.49 -15.63 -7.34
C GLU A 588 -7.89 -15.34 -7.91
N PHE A 589 -8.83 -14.97 -7.04
CA PHE A 589 -10.21 -14.70 -7.43
C PHE A 589 -10.65 -13.33 -6.89
N CYS A 590 -11.04 -12.42 -7.78
CA CYS A 590 -11.67 -11.15 -7.42
C CYS A 590 -13.20 -11.32 -7.47
N PRO A 591 -13.88 -11.34 -6.32
CA PRO A 591 -15.33 -11.50 -6.28
C PRO A 591 -16.04 -10.21 -6.73
N PRO A 592 -17.36 -10.26 -7.02
CA PRO A 592 -18.15 -9.07 -7.31
C PRO A 592 -18.17 -8.06 -6.15
N TRP A 593 -18.24 -8.56 -4.91
CA TRP A 593 -18.21 -7.74 -3.69
C TRP A 593 -16.80 -7.68 -3.09
N TYR A 594 -15.93 -6.86 -3.65
CA TYR A 594 -14.52 -6.77 -3.26
C TYR A 594 -14.19 -5.66 -2.23
N THR A 595 -15.19 -5.06 -1.58
CA THR A 595 -15.07 -4.06 -0.50
C THR A 595 -16.11 -4.28 0.60
N ASN A 596 -15.87 -3.74 1.80
CA ASN A 596 -16.91 -3.73 2.85
C ASN A 596 -18.11 -2.83 2.45
N GLU A 597 -17.88 -1.72 1.75
CA GLU A 597 -18.95 -0.87 1.22
C GLU A 597 -19.88 -1.59 0.23
N HIS A 598 -19.35 -2.47 -0.61
CA HIS A 598 -20.16 -3.29 -1.51
C HIS A 598 -21.00 -4.30 -0.72
N ILE A 599 -20.41 -4.92 0.30
CA ILE A 599 -21.11 -5.84 1.20
C ILE A 599 -22.27 -5.11 1.89
N ASP A 600 -22.00 -3.93 2.45
CA ASP A 600 -23.00 -3.09 3.15
C ASP A 600 -24.22 -2.76 2.26
N ARG A 601 -23.98 -2.50 0.97
CA ARG A 601 -25.01 -2.14 0.00
C ARG A 601 -25.74 -3.34 -0.61
N SER A 602 -25.32 -4.57 -0.30
CA SER A 602 -25.86 -5.80 -0.88
C SER A 602 -27.10 -6.34 -0.17
N GLU A 603 -27.55 -5.68 0.91
CA GLU A 603 -28.76 -6.08 1.67
C GLU A 603 -28.70 -7.54 2.16
N GLY A 604 -27.50 -8.01 2.54
CA GLY A 604 -27.26 -9.37 3.04
C GLY A 604 -26.91 -10.41 1.95
N GLN A 605 -26.95 -10.03 0.67
CA GLN A 605 -26.66 -10.96 -0.43
C GLN A 605 -25.18 -11.32 -0.52
N ALA A 606 -24.28 -10.36 -0.26
CA ALA A 606 -22.85 -10.63 -0.27
C ALA A 606 -22.44 -11.60 0.84
N GLU A 607 -23.02 -11.48 2.04
CA GLU A 607 -22.75 -12.40 3.14
C GLU A 607 -23.17 -13.83 2.80
N ARG A 608 -24.36 -14.02 2.21
CA ARG A 608 -24.82 -15.34 1.73
C ARG A 608 -23.90 -15.88 0.64
N TYR A 609 -23.56 -15.04 -0.33
CA TYR A 609 -22.65 -15.38 -1.42
C TYR A 609 -21.31 -15.89 -0.89
N PHE A 610 -20.66 -15.18 0.03
CA PHE A 610 -19.36 -15.56 0.55
C PHE A 610 -19.40 -16.82 1.43
N LEU A 611 -20.43 -16.97 2.26
CA LEU A 611 -20.60 -18.14 3.12
C LEU A 611 -20.71 -19.43 2.28
N GLU A 612 -21.47 -19.39 1.18
CA GLU A 612 -21.64 -20.53 0.29
C GLU A 612 -20.45 -20.74 -0.67
N LEU A 613 -19.92 -19.68 -1.29
CA LEU A 613 -18.79 -19.78 -2.22
C LEU A 613 -17.55 -20.35 -1.52
N SER A 614 -17.20 -19.78 -0.36
CA SER A 614 -15.95 -20.10 0.34
C SER A 614 -15.90 -21.54 0.85
N ALA A 615 -17.07 -22.14 1.09
CA ALA A 615 -17.22 -23.55 1.44
C ALA A 615 -17.05 -24.49 0.24
N GLN A 616 -17.24 -24.00 -0.99
CA GLN A 616 -17.20 -24.80 -2.22
C GLN A 616 -15.87 -24.71 -2.98
N ILE A 617 -14.96 -23.81 -2.61
CA ILE A 617 -13.68 -23.59 -3.32
C ILE A 617 -12.45 -23.96 -2.47
N PRO A 618 -11.34 -24.42 -3.10
CA PRO A 618 -10.12 -24.82 -2.41
C PRO A 618 -9.54 -23.71 -1.52
N ARG A 619 -8.92 -24.08 -0.39
CA ARG A 619 -8.36 -23.15 0.61
C ARG A 619 -7.16 -22.35 0.12
N ASP A 620 -6.45 -22.89 -0.86
CA ASP A 620 -5.28 -22.27 -1.50
C ASP A 620 -5.64 -21.21 -2.56
N VAL A 621 -6.91 -21.15 -3.01
CA VAL A 621 -7.40 -20.01 -3.81
C VAL A 621 -7.44 -18.75 -2.94
N ALA A 622 -6.76 -17.70 -3.40
CA ALA A 622 -6.78 -16.41 -2.74
C ALA A 622 -8.02 -15.61 -3.16
N ILE A 623 -8.71 -15.02 -2.20
CA ILE A 623 -9.88 -14.15 -2.44
C ILE A 623 -9.42 -12.71 -2.28
N ILE A 624 -9.61 -11.92 -3.32
CA ILE A 624 -9.15 -10.53 -3.38
C ILE A 624 -10.11 -9.62 -2.60
N TRP A 625 -9.54 -8.58 -2.00
CA TRP A 625 -10.26 -7.52 -1.31
C TRP A 625 -9.47 -6.21 -1.42
N THR A 626 -10.17 -5.08 -1.57
CA THR A 626 -9.53 -3.75 -1.70
C THR A 626 -9.58 -2.92 -0.41
N GLY A 627 -10.18 -3.46 0.64
CA GLY A 627 -10.33 -2.79 1.93
C GLY A 627 -11.79 -2.38 2.23
N PRO A 628 -11.99 -1.50 3.23
CA PRO A 628 -13.31 -0.96 3.54
C PRO A 628 -13.99 -0.28 2.34
N THR A 629 -13.19 0.33 1.44
CA THR A 629 -13.64 0.98 0.20
C THR A 629 -12.69 0.64 -0.95
N ILE A 630 -13.03 1.08 -2.17
CA ILE A 630 -12.24 0.84 -3.39
C ILE A 630 -10.83 1.44 -3.25
N ARG A 631 -10.69 2.66 -2.69
CA ARG A 631 -9.40 3.35 -2.51
C ARG A 631 -9.06 3.53 -1.03
N SER A 632 -8.77 2.42 -0.36
CA SER A 632 -8.60 2.38 1.10
C SER A 632 -7.27 2.98 1.58
N LEU A 633 -7.33 4.22 2.06
CA LEU A 633 -6.24 4.93 2.78
C LEU A 633 -6.09 4.51 4.26
N SER A 634 -6.99 3.66 4.73
CA SER A 634 -6.97 3.06 6.05
C SER A 634 -7.60 1.68 5.96
N VAL A 635 -6.92 0.68 6.48
CA VAL A 635 -7.45 -0.66 6.77
C VAL A 635 -7.06 -0.95 8.21
N ASP A 636 -8.02 -1.27 9.06
CA ASP A 636 -7.78 -1.63 10.46
C ASP A 636 -8.15 -3.10 10.75
N MET A 637 -7.98 -3.54 12.01
CA MET A 637 -8.26 -4.92 12.38
C MET A 637 -9.76 -5.26 12.31
N ALA A 638 -10.67 -4.31 12.52
CA ALA A 638 -12.10 -4.53 12.38
C ALA A 638 -12.44 -4.84 10.92
N ASP A 639 -11.95 -4.04 9.97
CA ASP A 639 -12.17 -4.26 8.53
C ASP A 639 -11.71 -5.66 8.08
N LEU A 640 -10.48 -6.03 8.45
CA LEU A 640 -9.87 -7.31 8.10
C LEU A 640 -10.63 -8.47 8.74
N PHE A 641 -10.99 -8.36 10.01
CA PHE A 641 -11.70 -9.40 10.73
C PHE A 641 -13.10 -9.63 10.17
N ARG A 642 -13.79 -8.56 9.78
CA ARG A 642 -15.11 -8.65 9.13
C ARG A 642 -15.03 -9.50 7.88
N TYR A 643 -14.13 -9.14 6.97
CA TYR A 643 -14.01 -9.83 5.69
C TYR A 643 -13.52 -11.27 5.88
N ARG A 644 -12.50 -11.49 6.73
CA ARG A 644 -12.01 -12.84 7.09
C ARG A 644 -13.13 -13.73 7.61
N SER A 645 -14.02 -13.20 8.44
CA SER A 645 -15.14 -13.96 9.01
C SER A 645 -16.14 -14.41 7.95
N LEU A 646 -16.28 -13.67 6.84
CA LEU A 646 -17.15 -14.06 5.72
C LEU A 646 -16.53 -15.12 4.82
N ILE A 647 -15.23 -15.04 4.55
CA ILE A 647 -14.55 -15.92 3.58
C ILE A 647 -13.78 -17.09 4.23
N GLY A 648 -13.71 -17.10 5.56
CA GLY A 648 -13.05 -18.13 6.37
C GLY A 648 -11.52 -18.18 6.27
N ARG A 649 -10.88 -17.19 5.65
CA ARG A 649 -9.43 -17.12 5.41
C ARG A 649 -8.97 -15.66 5.34
N TRP A 650 -7.67 -15.38 5.42
CA TRP A 650 -7.18 -14.02 5.17
C TRP A 650 -7.36 -13.66 3.68
N PRO A 651 -7.80 -12.43 3.37
CA PRO A 651 -7.89 -11.98 1.99
C PRO A 651 -6.51 -11.76 1.38
N MET A 652 -6.45 -11.59 0.06
CA MET A 652 -5.31 -10.98 -0.61
C MET A 652 -5.66 -9.54 -0.96
N ILE A 653 -4.81 -8.59 -0.60
CA ILE A 653 -5.09 -7.18 -0.87
C ILE A 653 -4.83 -6.84 -2.33
N TRP A 654 -5.83 -6.20 -2.94
CA TRP A 654 -5.66 -5.36 -4.13
C TRP A 654 -5.58 -3.92 -3.66
N ASP A 655 -4.39 -3.33 -3.72
CA ASP A 655 -4.11 -2.01 -3.17
C ASP A 655 -4.23 -0.91 -4.23
N ASN A 656 -5.08 0.08 -3.98
CA ASN A 656 -5.33 1.24 -4.84
C ASN A 656 -4.76 2.56 -4.27
N THR A 657 -3.84 2.49 -3.29
CA THR A 657 -3.34 3.64 -2.52
C THR A 657 -2.61 4.65 -3.39
N LEU A 658 -1.76 4.19 -4.34
CA LEU A 658 -0.87 5.07 -5.11
C LEU A 658 -1.57 6.13 -5.96
N TYR A 659 -2.86 5.93 -6.24
CA TYR A 659 -3.71 6.88 -6.96
C TYR A 659 -4.98 7.23 -6.19
N ALA A 660 -5.09 6.85 -4.91
CA ALA A 660 -6.23 7.16 -4.06
C ALA A 660 -6.50 8.68 -4.03
N ARG A 661 -5.45 9.46 -3.80
CA ARG A 661 -5.47 10.93 -3.74
C ARG A 661 -5.27 11.62 -5.10
N ASN A 662 -5.30 10.90 -6.21
CA ASN A 662 -5.20 11.52 -7.55
C ASN A 662 -6.49 12.28 -7.88
N LEU A 663 -6.34 13.52 -8.38
CA LEU A 663 -7.44 14.47 -8.66
C LEU A 663 -7.93 14.41 -10.11
N GLU A 664 -7.35 13.55 -10.94
CA GLU A 664 -7.75 13.39 -12.35
C GLU A 664 -9.06 12.60 -12.52
N THR A 665 -9.58 11.96 -11.46
CA THR A 665 -10.84 11.22 -11.49
C THR A 665 -11.73 11.66 -10.33
N LYS A 666 -12.92 12.18 -10.62
CA LYS A 666 -13.90 12.58 -9.58
C LYS A 666 -14.59 11.38 -8.90
N ARG A 667 -14.72 10.25 -9.61
CA ARG A 667 -15.38 9.02 -9.10
C ARG A 667 -14.41 8.19 -8.25
N TYR A 668 -14.74 7.99 -6.97
CA TYR A 668 -13.94 7.27 -5.96
C TYR A 668 -12.48 7.74 -5.83
N GLY A 669 -12.15 8.93 -6.33
CA GLY A 669 -10.80 9.47 -6.40
C GLY A 669 -10.77 10.94 -6.02
N GLY A 670 -9.63 11.35 -5.48
CA GLY A 670 -9.35 12.76 -5.24
C GLY A 670 -10.31 13.40 -4.27
N TYR A 671 -10.49 12.87 -3.06
CA TYR A 671 -11.38 13.50 -2.07
C TYR A 671 -11.13 15.01 -1.90
N THR A 672 -9.89 15.48 -2.07
CA THR A 672 -9.54 16.90 -2.03
C THR A 672 -10.17 17.72 -3.16
N THR A 673 -10.74 17.11 -4.20
CA THR A 673 -11.62 17.81 -5.16
C THR A 673 -12.90 18.35 -4.51
N TYR A 674 -13.31 17.76 -3.38
CA TYR A 674 -14.40 18.28 -2.53
C TYR A 674 -13.91 19.23 -1.43
N TYR A 675 -12.60 19.30 -1.20
CA TYR A 675 -11.97 20.10 -0.14
C TYR A 675 -10.80 20.89 -0.71
N PRO A 676 -11.03 22.07 -1.34
CA PRO A 676 -9.98 22.83 -1.99
C PRO A 676 -8.73 23.04 -1.14
N ASP A 677 -8.92 23.33 0.14
CA ASP A 677 -7.85 23.60 1.13
C ASP A 677 -6.93 22.40 1.36
N LYS A 678 -7.40 21.20 1.04
CA LYS A 678 -6.65 19.95 1.22
C LYS A 678 -5.87 19.55 -0.02
N VAL A 679 -6.12 20.17 -1.17
CA VAL A 679 -5.39 19.89 -2.42
C VAL A 679 -3.88 20.07 -2.26
N ARG A 680 -3.45 21.05 -1.46
CA ARG A 680 -2.02 21.31 -1.16
C ARG A 680 -1.35 20.23 -0.31
N MET A 681 -2.11 19.28 0.23
CA MET A 681 -1.58 18.13 0.97
C MET A 681 -1.27 16.94 0.07
N CYS A 682 -1.70 16.98 -1.20
CA CYS A 682 -1.44 15.96 -2.21
C CYS A 682 -0.01 16.01 -2.75
N ASN A 683 0.44 14.90 -3.33
CA ASN A 683 1.75 14.78 -3.95
C ASN A 683 1.68 14.08 -5.31
N LEU A 684 2.27 14.69 -6.34
CA LEU A 684 2.41 14.11 -7.67
C LEU A 684 3.18 12.78 -7.60
N PHE A 685 4.18 12.74 -6.71
CA PHE A 685 5.03 11.60 -6.41
C PHE A 685 4.56 10.86 -5.15
N GLU A 686 3.25 10.88 -4.86
CA GLU A 686 2.61 10.28 -3.67
C GLU A 686 3.33 8.99 -3.21
N PRO A 687 3.99 9.01 -2.02
CA PRO A 687 4.53 7.80 -1.45
C PRO A 687 3.41 6.82 -1.12
N TYR A 688 3.74 5.56 -0.89
CA TYR A 688 2.80 4.58 -0.33
C TYR A 688 2.38 4.98 1.10
N ASP A 689 1.36 5.83 1.20
CA ASP A 689 0.93 6.46 2.47
C ASP A 689 -0.49 6.05 2.84
N THR A 690 -0.58 5.04 3.70
CA THR A 690 -1.82 4.41 4.15
C THR A 690 -1.69 3.86 5.57
N TYR A 691 -2.79 3.82 6.32
CA TYR A 691 -2.83 3.17 7.64
C TYR A 691 -3.08 1.67 7.48
N ARG A 692 -2.25 0.86 8.14
CA ARG A 692 -2.30 -0.59 8.19
C ARG A 692 -2.02 -1.06 9.63
N PRO A 693 -2.57 -2.19 10.09
CA PRO A 693 -2.17 -2.79 11.36
C PRO A 693 -0.70 -3.19 11.33
N ASN A 694 -0.10 -3.36 12.51
CA ASN A 694 1.22 -3.96 12.63
C ASN A 694 1.21 -5.37 12.02
N GLU A 695 2.35 -5.81 11.50
CA GLU A 695 2.49 -7.14 10.89
C GLU A 695 1.48 -7.40 9.75
N PHE A 696 1.08 -6.36 9.02
CA PHE A 696 0.03 -6.45 7.99
C PHE A 696 0.24 -7.55 6.96
N GLN A 697 1.49 -7.92 6.67
CA GLN A 697 1.81 -9.03 5.78
C GLN A 697 1.16 -10.35 6.22
N ASP A 698 0.98 -10.58 7.53
CA ASP A 698 0.43 -11.82 8.08
C ASP A 698 -1.10 -11.90 7.98
N TYR A 699 -1.74 -10.78 7.64
CA TYR A 699 -3.16 -10.69 7.29
C TYR A 699 -3.43 -10.72 5.78
N ASN A 700 -2.41 -11.08 4.99
CA ASN A 700 -2.51 -11.24 3.54
C ASN A 700 -2.28 -12.69 3.14
N HIS A 701 -3.13 -13.24 2.27
CA HIS A 701 -3.04 -14.63 1.80
C HIS A 701 -1.69 -14.91 1.14
N GLY A 702 -0.83 -15.66 1.84
CA GLY A 702 0.51 -16.01 1.39
C GLY A 702 1.54 -14.86 1.48
N ARG A 703 1.26 -13.77 2.22
CA ARG A 703 2.08 -12.56 2.29
C ARG A 703 2.29 -11.91 0.91
N ARG A 704 1.21 -11.82 0.13
CA ARG A 704 1.18 -11.32 -1.26
C ARG A 704 0.20 -10.16 -1.37
N MET A 705 0.55 -9.15 -2.15
CA MET A 705 -0.29 -7.99 -2.42
C MET A 705 -0.22 -7.59 -3.89
N TYR A 706 -1.37 -7.27 -4.48
CA TYR A 706 -1.44 -6.67 -5.81
C TYR A 706 -1.50 -5.14 -5.70
N THR A 707 -0.43 -4.44 -6.06
CA THR A 707 -0.41 -2.96 -6.01
C THR A 707 -0.77 -2.35 -7.36
N ASN A 708 -1.97 -1.80 -7.45
CA ASN A 708 -2.59 -1.37 -8.70
C ASN A 708 -2.11 0.01 -9.15
N LEU A 709 -1.24 0.01 -10.15
CA LEU A 709 -0.85 1.15 -10.98
C LEU A 709 -0.12 0.57 -12.20
N ASN A 710 0.17 1.38 -13.21
CA ASN A 710 1.05 0.95 -14.30
C ASN A 710 2.42 1.61 -14.20
N VAL A 711 3.47 0.90 -14.61
CA VAL A 711 4.86 1.40 -14.60
C VAL A 711 5.24 2.20 -15.85
N HIS A 712 4.26 2.65 -16.64
CA HIS A 712 4.53 3.38 -17.87
C HIS A 712 5.09 4.78 -17.59
N SER A 713 4.54 5.53 -16.64
CA SER A 713 5.03 6.88 -16.29
C SER A 713 6.26 6.82 -15.39
N GLU A 714 7.18 7.79 -15.54
CA GLU A 714 8.31 7.92 -14.61
C GLU A 714 7.83 8.31 -13.20
N VAL A 715 6.81 9.16 -13.10
CA VAL A 715 6.14 9.47 -11.81
C VAL A 715 5.66 8.19 -11.12
N ASN A 716 4.99 7.29 -11.85
CA ASN A 716 4.49 6.04 -11.27
C ASN A 716 5.62 5.12 -10.80
N ARG A 717 6.77 5.08 -11.49
CA ARG A 717 7.94 4.30 -11.05
C ARG A 717 8.51 4.81 -9.74
N LEU A 718 8.54 6.13 -9.55
CA LEU A 718 8.97 6.74 -8.28
C LEU A 718 8.03 6.32 -7.13
N LYS A 719 6.72 6.29 -7.37
CA LYS A 719 5.74 5.80 -6.39
C LYS A 719 6.01 4.33 -6.03
N TYR A 720 6.20 3.47 -7.04
CA TYR A 720 6.49 2.06 -6.80
C TYR A 720 7.80 1.81 -6.05
N ALA A 721 8.81 2.67 -6.18
CA ALA A 721 10.01 2.55 -5.37
C ALA A 721 9.73 2.72 -3.86
N THR A 722 8.70 3.50 -3.50
CA THR A 722 8.23 3.61 -2.10
C THR A 722 7.38 2.41 -1.66
N VAL A 723 6.65 1.77 -2.59
CA VAL A 723 5.94 0.51 -2.32
C VAL A 723 6.94 -0.60 -2.04
N ALA A 724 7.99 -0.72 -2.87
CA ALA A 724 9.06 -1.66 -2.65
C ALA A 724 9.72 -1.50 -1.28
N ASP A 725 9.87 -0.25 -0.82
CA ASP A 725 10.40 0.05 0.51
C ASP A 725 9.49 -0.43 1.64
N TYR A 726 8.18 -0.14 1.53
CA TYR A 726 7.18 -0.59 2.49
C TYR A 726 7.06 -2.11 2.52
N GLU A 727 6.82 -2.74 1.37
CA GLU A 727 6.56 -4.18 1.26
C GLU A 727 7.79 -5.02 1.63
N TRP A 728 8.98 -4.43 1.65
CA TRP A 728 10.20 -5.09 2.10
C TRP A 728 10.40 -4.97 3.62
N ASN A 729 10.21 -3.79 4.20
CA ASN A 729 10.39 -3.56 5.62
C ASN A 729 9.32 -2.59 6.18
N THR A 730 8.16 -3.16 6.53
CA THR A 730 6.98 -2.43 6.99
C THR A 730 7.25 -1.69 8.30
N ASP A 731 8.00 -2.30 9.23
CA ASP A 731 8.32 -1.72 10.54
C ASP A 731 9.18 -0.46 10.46
N ALA A 732 10.13 -0.42 9.51
CA ALA A 732 11.04 0.73 9.35
C ALA A 732 10.51 1.79 8.36
N TYR A 733 9.34 1.55 7.76
CA TYR A 733 8.83 2.39 6.69
C TYR A 733 8.34 3.75 7.20
N ASN A 734 8.80 4.82 6.56
CA ASN A 734 8.24 6.15 6.71
C ASN A 734 8.00 6.75 5.32
N PRO A 735 6.76 7.14 4.95
CA PRO A 735 6.43 7.53 3.58
C PRO A 735 7.18 8.78 3.10
N GLU A 736 7.37 9.79 3.97
CA GLU A 736 8.15 10.99 3.63
C GLU A 736 9.64 10.68 3.44
N LEU A 737 10.25 9.93 4.35
CA LEU A 737 11.65 9.52 4.24
C LEU A 737 11.87 8.64 2.99
N ALA A 738 10.96 7.70 2.73
CA ALA A 738 11.01 6.78 1.59
C ALA A 738 10.97 7.55 0.25
N LEU A 739 10.06 8.53 0.11
CA LEU A 739 10.08 9.36 -1.08
C LEU A 739 11.33 10.23 -1.17
N TRP A 740 11.76 10.84 -0.05
CA TRP A 740 12.95 11.69 -0.04
C TRP A 740 14.20 10.94 -0.50
N LYS A 741 14.43 9.72 -0.01
CA LYS A 741 15.57 8.90 -0.45
C LYS A 741 15.44 8.46 -1.92
N VAL A 742 14.23 8.12 -2.39
CA VAL A 742 14.00 7.79 -3.81
C VAL A 742 14.37 8.97 -4.71
N LEU A 743 13.89 10.17 -4.38
CA LEU A 743 14.18 11.38 -5.14
C LEU A 743 15.67 11.74 -5.07
N CYS A 744 16.29 11.69 -3.90
CA CYS A 744 17.72 11.96 -3.74
C CYS A 744 18.59 10.96 -4.50
N SER A 745 18.28 9.66 -4.43
CA SER A 745 19.00 8.60 -5.13
C SER A 745 18.99 8.79 -6.64
N LYS A 746 17.87 9.28 -7.20
CA LYS A 746 17.73 9.46 -8.65
C LYS A 746 18.16 10.82 -9.17
N TYR A 747 18.00 11.87 -8.36
CA TYR A 747 18.03 13.26 -8.81
C TYR A 747 18.98 14.16 -8.00
N GLY A 748 19.63 13.61 -6.97
CA GLY A 748 20.38 14.36 -5.97
C GLY A 748 19.47 15.19 -5.04
N PRO A 749 19.99 15.65 -3.88
CA PRO A 749 19.21 16.45 -2.94
C PRO A 749 18.64 17.75 -3.54
N ALA A 750 19.42 18.43 -4.38
CA ALA A 750 18.96 19.65 -5.05
C ALA A 750 17.81 19.39 -6.03
N GLY A 751 17.89 18.31 -6.82
CA GLY A 751 16.83 17.90 -7.73
C GLY A 751 15.57 17.46 -6.98
N ALA A 752 15.73 16.70 -5.89
CA ALA A 752 14.64 16.28 -5.01
C ALA A 752 13.89 17.49 -4.42
N LYS A 753 14.62 18.48 -3.89
CA LYS A 753 14.04 19.73 -3.37
C LYS A 753 13.28 20.49 -4.47
N ALA A 754 13.87 20.63 -5.66
CA ALA A 754 13.22 21.31 -6.78
C ALA A 754 11.91 20.64 -7.23
N LEU A 755 11.85 19.30 -7.21
CA LEU A 755 10.63 18.52 -7.52
C LEU A 755 9.53 18.73 -6.48
N LEU A 756 9.87 18.85 -5.20
CA LEU A 756 8.89 19.12 -4.13
C LEU A 756 8.37 20.55 -4.17
N HIS A 757 9.20 21.52 -4.54
CA HIS A 757 8.73 22.89 -4.84
C HIS A 757 7.82 22.94 -6.06
N TYR A 758 8.15 22.19 -7.12
CA TYR A 758 7.28 22.03 -8.28
C TYR A 758 5.92 21.45 -7.87
N ASN A 759 5.91 20.42 -7.03
CA ASN A 759 4.67 19.83 -6.50
C ASN A 759 3.80 20.85 -5.75
N ASP A 760 4.38 21.62 -4.83
CA ASP A 760 3.65 22.63 -4.05
C ASP A 760 3.05 23.72 -4.95
N ALA A 761 3.82 24.20 -5.93
CA ALA A 761 3.34 25.17 -6.90
C ALA A 761 2.24 24.59 -7.79
N TYR A 762 2.36 23.33 -8.24
CA TYR A 762 1.36 22.65 -9.06
C TYR A 762 0.02 22.56 -8.34
N TYR A 763 0.02 22.10 -7.09
CA TYR A 763 -1.20 22.02 -6.29
C TYR A 763 -1.70 23.37 -5.81
N GLY A 764 -0.83 24.39 -5.69
CA GLY A 764 -1.24 25.78 -5.47
C GLY A 764 -2.04 26.35 -6.65
N VAL A 765 -1.62 26.11 -7.89
CA VAL A 765 -2.43 26.47 -9.08
C VAL A 765 -3.74 25.69 -9.08
N TYR A 766 -3.69 24.39 -8.77
CA TYR A 766 -4.87 23.52 -8.75
C TYR A 766 -5.90 23.99 -7.73
N GLU A 767 -5.48 24.29 -6.50
CA GLU A 767 -6.34 24.80 -5.41
C GLU A 767 -7.09 26.05 -5.86
N MET A 768 -6.40 27.04 -6.42
CA MET A 768 -7.02 28.28 -6.88
C MET A 768 -8.01 28.02 -8.03
N CYS A 769 -7.67 27.14 -8.97
CA CYS A 769 -8.61 26.75 -10.04
C CYS A 769 -9.86 26.08 -9.47
N LEU A 770 -9.69 25.17 -8.52
CA LEU A 770 -10.79 24.44 -7.90
C LEU A 770 -11.70 25.39 -7.08
N ARG A 771 -11.12 26.33 -6.34
CA ARG A 771 -11.89 27.38 -5.66
C ARG A 771 -12.70 28.22 -6.63
N MET A 772 -12.12 28.64 -7.76
CA MET A 772 -12.87 29.38 -8.79
C MET A 772 -14.02 28.56 -9.40
N GLU A 773 -13.85 27.24 -9.53
CA GLU A 773 -14.88 26.34 -10.04
C GLU A 773 -16.04 26.13 -9.03
N ILE A 774 -15.76 26.17 -7.72
CA ILE A 774 -16.74 25.90 -6.65
C ILE A 774 -17.38 27.18 -6.12
N GLU A 775 -16.56 28.19 -5.83
CA GLU A 775 -16.94 29.42 -5.13
C GLU A 775 -17.18 30.60 -6.10
N GLY A 776 -16.87 30.42 -7.39
CA GLY A 776 -16.94 31.45 -8.41
C GLY A 776 -15.59 32.15 -8.66
N VAL A 777 -15.48 32.76 -9.84
CA VAL A 777 -14.26 33.45 -10.27
C VAL A 777 -14.06 34.73 -9.43
N ASN A 778 -12.90 34.87 -8.82
CA ASN A 778 -12.51 36.00 -7.97
C ASN A 778 -11.09 36.47 -8.34
N ASP A 779 -10.89 37.79 -8.47
CA ASP A 779 -9.61 38.41 -8.80
C ASP A 779 -8.47 38.00 -7.85
N GLU A 780 -8.76 37.79 -6.56
CA GLU A 780 -7.78 37.31 -5.59
C GLU A 780 -7.30 35.89 -5.93
N TYR A 781 -8.21 35.00 -6.32
CA TYR A 781 -7.87 33.63 -6.72
C TYR A 781 -7.08 33.62 -8.02
N ILE A 782 -7.43 34.48 -8.98
CA ILE A 782 -6.67 34.66 -10.23
C ILE A 782 -5.24 35.14 -9.90
N LYS A 783 -5.11 36.16 -9.06
CA LYS A 783 -3.80 36.72 -8.66
C LYS A 783 -2.94 35.67 -7.97
N LYS A 784 -3.46 34.97 -6.96
CA LYS A 784 -2.74 33.89 -6.26
C LYS A 784 -2.39 32.75 -7.19
N GLY A 785 -3.30 32.33 -8.06
CA GLY A 785 -3.07 31.28 -9.04
C GLY A 785 -1.95 31.64 -10.03
N LYS A 786 -1.89 32.90 -10.50
CA LYS A 786 -0.79 33.40 -11.34
C LYS A 786 0.56 33.39 -10.62
N VAL A 787 0.59 33.72 -9.32
CA VAL A 787 1.81 33.62 -8.50
C VAL A 787 2.29 32.16 -8.43
N TYR A 788 1.39 31.21 -8.15
CA TYR A 788 1.75 29.79 -8.16
C TYR A 788 2.20 29.30 -9.54
N LEU A 789 1.58 29.78 -10.62
CA LEU A 789 2.00 29.44 -11.98
C LEU A 789 3.43 29.95 -12.27
N ALA A 790 3.77 31.16 -11.82
CA ALA A 790 5.12 31.68 -11.94
C ALA A 790 6.13 30.85 -11.13
N HIS A 791 5.78 30.44 -9.90
CA HIS A 791 6.60 29.51 -9.12
C HIS A 791 6.77 28.17 -9.83
N LEU A 792 5.71 27.64 -10.44
CA LEU A 792 5.72 26.38 -11.18
C LEU A 792 6.68 26.45 -12.39
N ASP A 793 6.62 27.54 -13.16
CA ASP A 793 7.53 27.80 -14.28
C ASP A 793 8.99 27.93 -13.81
N ASN A 794 9.23 28.62 -12.68
CA ASN A 794 10.57 28.76 -12.10
C ASN A 794 11.13 27.41 -11.61
N SER A 795 10.32 26.61 -10.91
CA SER A 795 10.71 25.26 -10.51
C SER A 795 11.03 24.39 -11.72
N LEU A 796 10.23 24.46 -12.79
CA LEU A 796 10.48 23.70 -14.02
C LEU A 796 11.79 24.09 -14.70
N ARG A 797 12.14 25.39 -14.72
CA ARG A 797 13.45 25.88 -15.20
C ARG A 797 14.61 25.41 -14.32
N SER A 798 14.43 25.34 -13.01
CA SER A 798 15.46 24.79 -12.11
C SER A 798 15.65 23.30 -12.36
N ILE A 799 14.55 22.55 -12.45
CA ILE A 799 14.52 21.12 -12.75
C ILE A 799 15.22 20.86 -14.09
N SER A 800 14.95 21.62 -15.15
CA SER A 800 15.58 21.38 -16.47
C SER A 800 17.10 21.55 -16.45
N LYS A 801 17.64 22.43 -15.61
CA LYS A 801 19.10 22.58 -15.40
C LYS A 801 19.69 21.39 -14.66
N THR A 802 19.04 20.92 -13.59
CA THR A 802 19.54 19.81 -12.77
C THR A 802 19.32 18.43 -13.40
N LEU A 803 18.24 18.27 -14.17
CA LEU A 803 17.75 16.98 -14.69
C LEU A 803 17.91 16.84 -16.20
N HIS A 804 18.80 17.61 -16.83
CA HIS A 804 19.04 17.60 -18.29
C HIS A 804 19.18 16.19 -18.92
N PRO A 805 19.79 15.18 -18.27
CA PRO A 805 19.85 13.82 -18.81
C PRO A 805 18.51 13.07 -18.85
N GLN A 806 17.50 13.49 -18.08
CA GLN A 806 16.29 12.71 -17.82
C GLN A 806 15.06 13.24 -18.55
N LYS A 807 15.11 13.12 -19.88
CA LYS A 807 14.09 13.65 -20.81
C LYS A 807 12.65 13.20 -20.51
N ARG A 808 12.45 12.02 -19.88
CA ARG A 808 11.12 11.46 -19.63
C ARG A 808 10.36 12.19 -18.53
N LEU A 809 10.93 12.29 -17.32
CA LEU A 809 10.27 12.99 -16.21
C LEU A 809 10.05 14.45 -16.58
N LEU A 810 11.05 15.13 -17.13
CA LEU A 810 10.93 16.52 -17.56
C LEU A 810 9.76 16.70 -18.55
N GLY A 811 9.62 15.81 -19.53
CA GLY A 811 8.49 15.85 -20.48
C GLY A 811 7.13 15.58 -19.83
N GLU A 812 7.05 14.75 -18.79
CA GLU A 812 5.82 14.54 -18.00
C GLU A 812 5.46 15.80 -17.19
N LEU A 813 6.44 16.45 -16.55
CA LEU A 813 6.24 17.69 -15.81
C LEU A 813 5.79 18.85 -16.71
N VAL A 814 6.41 19.04 -17.89
CA VAL A 814 5.98 20.06 -18.86
C VAL A 814 4.50 19.91 -19.21
N LYS A 815 4.03 18.67 -19.47
CA LYS A 815 2.62 18.40 -19.78
C LYS A 815 1.67 18.75 -18.62
N LEU A 816 2.07 18.45 -17.38
CA LEU A 816 1.31 18.81 -16.18
C LEU A 816 1.22 20.32 -16.02
N ARG A 817 2.35 21.03 -16.17
CA ARG A 817 2.41 22.51 -16.15
C ARG A 817 1.49 23.10 -17.21
N ASP A 818 1.61 22.66 -18.46
CA ASP A 818 0.82 23.17 -19.58
C ASP A 818 -0.69 22.98 -19.36
N ARG A 819 -1.07 21.85 -18.75
CA ARG A 819 -2.46 21.58 -18.38
C ARG A 819 -2.97 22.59 -17.36
N GLN A 820 -2.22 22.84 -16.28
CA GLN A 820 -2.65 23.81 -15.27
C GLN A 820 -2.66 25.24 -15.80
N LYS A 821 -1.69 25.60 -16.64
CA LYS A 821 -1.66 26.90 -17.34
C LYS A 821 -2.92 27.13 -18.17
N ARG A 822 -3.30 26.15 -19.01
CA ARG A 822 -4.54 26.24 -19.79
C ARG A 822 -5.78 26.35 -18.91
N ARG A 823 -5.84 25.60 -17.80
CA ARG A 823 -6.97 25.64 -16.87
C ARG A 823 -7.16 27.02 -16.23
N ILE A 824 -6.09 27.60 -15.67
CA ILE A 824 -6.18 28.92 -15.03
C ILE A 824 -6.45 30.03 -16.05
N GLU A 825 -5.85 29.97 -17.25
CA GLU A 825 -6.11 30.95 -18.32
C GLU A 825 -7.57 30.90 -18.79
N LYS A 826 -8.17 29.71 -18.90
CA LYS A 826 -9.59 29.55 -19.25
C LYS A 826 -10.50 30.16 -18.18
N LEU A 827 -10.27 29.83 -16.91
CA LEU A 827 -11.06 30.36 -15.78
C LEU A 827 -10.92 31.88 -15.66
N SER A 828 -9.73 32.42 -15.89
CA SER A 828 -9.48 33.87 -15.81
C SER A 828 -10.18 34.69 -16.90
N ARG A 829 -10.63 34.05 -18.00
CA ARG A 829 -11.33 34.72 -19.13
C ARG A 829 -12.85 34.65 -19.01
N GLY A 830 -13.40 34.13 -17.90
CA GLY A 830 -14.85 34.03 -17.70
C GLY A 830 -15.55 33.02 -18.62
N SER A 831 -14.81 32.18 -19.35
CA SER A 831 -15.41 31.15 -20.19
C SER A 831 -15.86 29.97 -19.32
N SER A 832 -17.19 29.80 -19.15
CA SER A 832 -17.74 28.68 -18.39
C SER A 832 -17.22 27.34 -18.95
N ILE A 833 -16.94 26.40 -18.05
CA ILE A 833 -16.50 25.07 -18.44
C ILE A 833 -17.73 24.29 -18.89
N ALA A 834 -17.92 24.15 -20.20
CA ALA A 834 -18.62 22.99 -20.74
C ALA A 834 -17.89 21.73 -20.22
N ASN A 835 -18.63 20.90 -19.50
CA ASN A 835 -18.14 19.64 -18.92
C ASN A 835 -17.45 18.81 -20.01
N TYR A 836 -16.18 18.46 -19.78
CA TYR A 836 -15.54 17.35 -20.47
C TYR A 836 -15.65 16.15 -19.55
N ASP A 837 -16.53 15.22 -19.92
CA ASP A 837 -16.70 13.89 -19.32
C ASP A 837 -15.45 13.01 -19.46
#